data_AF-A0A0D2A8V4-F1
#
_entry.id   AF-A0A0D2A8V4-F1
#
_cell.length_a   1.000
_cell.length_b   1.000
_cell.length_c   1.000
_cell.angle_alpha   90.00
_cell.angle_beta   90.00
_cell.angle_gamma   90.00
#
_symmetry.space_group_name_H-M   'P 1'
#
loop_
_entity.id
_entity.type
_entity.pdbx_description
1 polymer ?
#
loop_
_entity_poly.entity_id
_entity_poly.type
_entity_poly.pdbx_seq_one_letter_code
_entity_poly.pdbx_strand_id
1 'polypeptide(L)'
;MARCYHSEWLNLRIERNEIILSISDRLQTLINDTPGPDLQQPSLLVFVGHTAKSLALRSLSVDQNRQRSAGRRKRGGGVHLQPANCNVFRDFPVLLADGDLPYRDNMKRSSAQCHETRQLILPRVRGGVQDRTLEDAADHLYSRLLGAFADVFCFFSTDIGGFGPVVRRLASWLENGKPTTLPNTTYPRMVVVMETADPGMQSDKEAEEVLLGELRQETTKNSYELVSALEVVTVPHGGQDCRRLEEYLVRALDQVRRQKIAARTLFSGRHLSAFFKYATDHFGRTTMEPFDFVQASRLQNPVTPDLGSHLSNFLKQIKSPEELTDFAVPMIASSLLLDHYPPGMHAFNPEHVFQTLYKDACYQVGRSGALMYDSSAKLLLPSGFVQAVSDQLRKCFEDFVRGAGTTSKTIHSNNLKSFKLRWKRMRSDDLCFVCLRRTPENNLPCGHAICENCVRVFGREDENERWVFGIQRCFLCDMVFRDVTVKLKPDTAGVNVLTIDGGGIKGVVPLLFLQVLQDRLGLPIPIQDNFDMAFGTSSGGLIVLALFISGWTVDDCANLFESFATRAFRPRWITHVPILSRIPVLSHIFHFLVSYLADGLYPAHNLEGALKDVFGSDVGILDYSHATAIGAKVGIPVTTVQETEPCLFTNYNGMGPRPQDSGTLFPELPVCERFLMDEQVTELFGRRMGRKGFVCGR
;
A
#
# COMPACT_ATOMS: atom_id res chain seq x y z
N MET A 1 28.79 7.07 -17.08
CA MET A 1 29.44 7.76 -15.93
C MET A 1 30.74 7.03 -15.64
N ALA A 2 31.82 7.74 -15.32
CA ALA A 2 33.08 7.10 -14.90
C ALA A 2 32.83 6.25 -13.63
N ARG A 3 33.40 5.05 -13.54
CA ARG A 3 33.27 4.20 -12.35
C ARG A 3 33.84 4.94 -11.13
N CYS A 4 33.00 5.28 -10.16
CA CYS A 4 33.43 5.87 -8.90
C CYS A 4 34.18 4.80 -8.09
N TYR A 5 35.43 5.08 -7.73
CA TYR A 5 36.28 4.18 -6.95
C TYR A 5 36.22 4.43 -5.44
N HIS A 6 35.34 5.32 -4.96
CA HIS A 6 35.18 5.56 -3.53
C HIS A 6 34.45 4.39 -2.86
N SER A 7 35.01 3.93 -1.74
CA SER A 7 34.42 2.88 -0.91
C SER A 7 33.66 3.42 0.30
N GLU A 8 33.74 4.72 0.59
CA GLU A 8 33.00 5.34 1.70
C GLU A 8 31.50 5.13 1.52
N TRP A 9 30.87 4.58 2.56
CA TRP A 9 29.44 4.25 2.57
C TRP A 9 28.69 5.11 3.57
N LEU A 10 29.14 5.14 4.83
CA LEU A 10 28.49 5.88 5.92
C LEU A 10 29.54 6.72 6.65
N ASN A 11 29.23 7.98 6.94
CA ASN A 11 30.17 8.86 7.64
C ASN A 11 29.41 9.79 8.60
N LEU A 12 29.85 9.88 9.84
CA LEU A 12 29.32 10.78 10.86
C LEU A 12 30.26 11.98 11.01
N ARG A 13 29.69 13.17 11.09
CA ARG A 13 30.45 14.40 11.34
C ARG A 13 29.66 15.34 12.22
N ILE A 14 30.38 16.20 12.96
CA ILE A 14 29.74 17.30 13.68
C ILE A 14 29.84 18.56 12.81
N GLU A 15 28.69 19.16 12.50
CA GLU A 15 28.63 20.44 11.79
C GLU A 15 27.63 21.35 12.51
N ARG A 16 28.08 22.55 12.91
CA ARG A 16 27.22 23.55 13.60
C ARG A 16 26.50 22.99 14.84
N ASN A 17 27.18 22.14 15.62
CA ASN A 17 26.65 21.45 16.80
C ASN A 17 25.57 20.39 16.49
N GLU A 18 25.40 20.00 15.23
CA GLU A 18 24.53 18.90 14.82
C GLU A 18 25.36 17.71 14.35
N ILE A 19 24.90 16.50 14.66
CA ILE A 19 25.51 15.27 14.16
C ILE A 19 24.86 14.94 12.82
N ILE A 20 25.66 14.92 11.76
CA ILE A 20 25.21 14.65 10.40
C ILE A 20 25.73 13.27 9.98
N LEU A 21 24.81 12.41 9.56
CA LEU A 21 25.10 11.14 8.88
C LEU A 21 25.07 11.36 7.37
N SER A 22 26.22 11.17 6.72
CA SER A 22 26.35 11.13 5.26
C SER A 22 26.28 9.69 4.77
N ILE A 23 25.46 9.44 3.75
CA ILE A 23 25.18 8.12 3.18
C ILE A 23 25.41 8.21 1.68
N SER A 24 26.32 7.39 1.15
CA SER A 24 26.54 7.29 -0.30
C SER A 24 25.64 6.25 -0.96
N ASP A 25 25.51 6.36 -2.28
CA ASP A 25 24.86 5.36 -3.16
C ASP A 25 25.65 4.04 -3.32
N ARG A 26 26.69 3.82 -2.51
CA ARG A 26 27.64 2.70 -2.66
C ARG A 26 26.96 1.33 -2.63
N LEU A 27 26.05 1.09 -1.67
CA LEU A 27 25.32 -0.18 -1.58
C LEU A 27 24.48 -0.43 -2.84
N GLN A 28 23.71 0.58 -3.28
CA GLN A 28 22.88 0.47 -4.47
C GLN A 28 23.72 0.20 -5.73
N THR A 29 24.87 0.85 -5.85
CA THR A 29 25.82 0.65 -6.96
C THR A 29 26.35 -0.78 -6.98
N LEU A 30 26.79 -1.30 -5.83
CA LEU A 30 27.29 -2.69 -5.73
C LEU A 30 26.19 -3.72 -6.07
N ILE A 31 24.97 -3.52 -5.59
CA ILE A 31 23.84 -4.41 -5.91
C ILE A 31 23.50 -4.35 -7.41
N ASN A 32 23.48 -3.16 -8.02
CA ASN A 32 23.19 -2.99 -9.44
C ASN A 32 24.28 -3.60 -10.34
N ASP A 33 25.54 -3.58 -9.90
CA ASP A 33 26.66 -4.18 -10.62
C ASP A 33 26.65 -5.73 -10.55
N THR A 34 25.83 -6.33 -9.70
CA THR A 34 25.78 -7.79 -9.53
C THR A 34 24.70 -8.42 -10.43
N PRO A 35 24.98 -9.52 -11.17
CA PRO A 35 24.01 -10.10 -12.10
C PRO A 35 22.79 -10.69 -11.39
N GLY A 36 21.59 -10.21 -11.74
CA GLY A 36 20.33 -10.72 -11.21
C GLY A 36 20.07 -10.33 -9.74
N PRO A 37 19.96 -9.02 -9.42
CA PRO A 37 19.82 -8.53 -8.04
C PRO A 37 18.54 -9.00 -7.33
N ASP A 38 17.56 -9.49 -8.09
CA ASP A 38 16.31 -10.07 -7.57
C ASP A 38 16.47 -11.54 -7.13
N LEU A 39 17.46 -12.24 -7.70
CA LEU A 39 17.73 -13.66 -7.42
C LEU A 39 18.84 -13.84 -6.38
N GLN A 40 19.79 -12.91 -6.35
CA GLN A 40 20.91 -12.98 -5.44
C GLN A 40 20.51 -12.55 -4.04
N GLN A 41 21.04 -13.25 -3.04
CA GLN A 41 20.80 -13.01 -1.62
C GLN A 41 22.13 -12.71 -0.92
N PRO A 42 22.60 -11.45 -0.97
CA PRO A 42 23.89 -11.06 -0.42
C PRO A 42 23.90 -11.14 1.12
N SER A 43 25.08 -11.41 1.68
CA SER A 43 25.34 -11.33 3.12
C SER A 43 26.25 -10.16 3.48
N LEU A 44 26.13 -9.62 4.69
CA LEU A 44 26.89 -8.47 5.18
C LEU A 44 27.78 -8.85 6.36
N LEU A 45 29.09 -8.75 6.18
CA LEU A 45 30.10 -8.86 7.25
C LEU A 45 30.55 -7.46 7.65
N VAL A 46 30.54 -7.16 8.95
CA VAL A 46 30.98 -5.86 9.49
C VAL A 46 32.25 -6.05 10.31
N PHE A 47 33.35 -5.43 9.90
CA PHE A 47 34.64 -5.51 10.58
C PHE A 47 34.94 -4.21 11.34
N VAL A 48 35.31 -4.36 12.60
CA VAL A 48 35.54 -3.26 13.55
C VAL A 48 36.92 -3.41 14.15
N GLY A 49 37.79 -2.43 13.89
CA GLY A 49 39.19 -2.45 14.29
C GLY A 49 40.00 -1.51 13.40
N HIS A 50 41.32 -1.59 13.46
CA HIS A 50 42.23 -0.72 12.71
C HIS A 50 43.31 -1.55 12.02
N THR A 51 44.37 -1.94 12.73
CA THR A 51 45.58 -2.51 12.15
C THR A 51 45.41 -4.00 11.85
N ALA A 52 45.01 -4.80 12.84
CA ALA A 52 44.75 -6.23 12.67
C ALA A 52 43.59 -6.46 11.68
N LYS A 53 42.54 -5.64 11.77
CA LYS A 53 41.46 -5.59 10.77
C LYS A 53 41.98 -5.40 9.34
N SER A 54 42.85 -4.40 9.15
CA SER A 54 43.38 -4.06 7.82
C SER A 54 44.21 -5.19 7.22
N LEU A 55 44.88 -5.99 8.05
CA LEU A 55 45.59 -7.18 7.61
C LEU A 55 44.61 -8.27 7.16
N ALA A 56 43.59 -8.58 7.97
CA ALA A 56 42.58 -9.57 7.62
C ALA A 56 41.80 -9.23 6.35
N LEU A 57 41.46 -7.95 6.14
CA LEU A 57 40.75 -7.51 4.94
C LEU A 57 41.55 -7.71 3.64
N ARG A 58 42.88 -7.83 3.69
CA ARG A 58 43.71 -8.06 2.49
C ARG A 58 43.47 -9.42 1.86
N SER A 59 43.23 -10.46 2.66
CA SER A 59 42.95 -11.80 2.13
C SER A 59 41.48 -11.94 1.69
N LEU A 60 40.57 -11.29 2.44
CA LEU A 60 39.13 -11.36 2.27
C LEU A 60 38.54 -10.49 1.15
N SER A 61 39.29 -9.52 0.60
CA SER A 61 38.78 -8.56 -0.40
C SER A 61 39.34 -8.80 -1.80
N VAL A 62 38.58 -8.50 -2.85
CA VAL A 62 38.97 -8.69 -4.27
C VAL A 62 40.20 -7.85 -4.67
N ASP A 63 40.35 -6.65 -4.11
CA ASP A 63 41.33 -5.64 -4.57
C ASP A 63 42.66 -5.68 -3.79
N GLN A 64 43.46 -6.74 -3.97
CA GLN A 64 44.79 -6.87 -3.34
C GLN A 64 45.83 -5.85 -3.87
N ASN A 65 45.78 -5.50 -5.17
CA ASN A 65 46.77 -4.63 -5.82
C ASN A 65 46.50 -3.12 -5.65
N ARG A 66 45.26 -2.71 -5.36
CA ARG A 66 44.90 -1.29 -5.21
C ARG A 66 45.19 -0.72 -3.83
N GLN A 67 45.37 -1.56 -2.81
CA GLN A 67 45.83 -1.10 -1.50
C GLN A 67 47.26 -0.53 -1.52
N ARG A 68 48.09 -0.89 -2.52
CA ARG A 68 49.45 -0.34 -2.71
C ARG A 68 49.46 1.11 -3.20
N SER A 69 48.52 1.49 -4.05
CA SER A 69 48.28 2.92 -4.42
C SER A 69 47.53 3.68 -3.31
N ALA A 70 46.87 2.94 -2.42
CA ALA A 70 46.24 3.43 -1.19
C ALA A 70 47.23 3.54 -0.01
N GLY A 71 48.50 3.87 -0.27
CA GLY A 71 49.41 4.47 0.73
C GLY A 71 48.88 5.80 1.33
N ARG A 72 47.69 6.22 0.91
CA ARG A 72 46.83 7.23 1.51
C ARG A 72 45.42 6.70 1.85
N ARG A 73 45.25 5.49 2.42
CA ARG A 73 44.09 5.21 3.30
C ARG A 73 44.22 6.18 4.49
N LYS A 74 43.74 7.40 4.27
CA LYS A 74 43.80 8.51 5.23
C LYS A 74 42.84 8.17 6.37
N ARG A 75 43.41 7.72 7.48
CA ARG A 75 42.95 7.95 8.87
C ARG A 75 41.61 8.70 8.93
N GLY A 76 40.48 8.02 9.11
CA GLY A 76 39.16 8.66 9.16
C GLY A 76 38.05 7.67 9.50
N GLY A 77 37.13 8.05 10.40
CA GLY A 77 36.17 7.16 11.05
C GLY A 77 35.00 6.64 10.20
N GLY A 78 34.91 6.95 8.91
CA GLY A 78 33.82 6.47 8.06
C GLY A 78 33.75 4.93 7.92
N VAL A 79 32.55 4.40 7.69
CA VAL A 79 32.32 3.00 7.31
C VAL A 79 32.47 2.88 5.79
N HIS A 80 33.34 1.98 5.35
CA HIS A 80 33.56 1.66 3.95
C HIS A 80 32.86 0.36 3.55
N LEU A 81 32.41 0.24 2.30
CA LEU A 81 31.72 -0.93 1.76
C LEU A 81 32.36 -1.43 0.46
N GLN A 82 32.71 -2.71 0.43
CA GLN A 82 33.38 -3.36 -0.69
C GLN A 82 32.90 -4.82 -0.87
N PRO A 83 32.97 -5.38 -2.10
CA PRO A 83 32.66 -6.79 -2.32
C PRO A 83 33.76 -7.69 -1.75
N ALA A 84 33.36 -8.84 -1.21
CA ALA A 84 34.29 -9.85 -0.72
C ALA A 84 34.92 -10.65 -1.87
N ASN A 85 36.05 -11.29 -1.57
CA ASN A 85 36.77 -12.16 -2.48
C ASN A 85 35.95 -13.42 -2.81
N CYS A 86 35.54 -13.55 -4.07
CA CYS A 86 34.75 -14.70 -4.55
C CYS A 86 35.48 -16.04 -4.44
N ASN A 87 36.82 -16.05 -4.31
CA ASN A 87 37.57 -17.29 -4.09
C ASN A 87 37.35 -17.87 -2.68
N VAL A 88 37.07 -17.00 -1.71
CA VAL A 88 36.76 -17.35 -0.31
C VAL A 88 35.27 -17.63 -0.15
N PHE A 89 34.42 -16.73 -0.66
CA PHE A 89 32.96 -16.84 -0.57
C PHE A 89 32.37 -17.20 -1.93
N ARG A 90 32.26 -18.51 -2.20
CA ARG A 90 31.87 -19.03 -3.53
C ARG A 90 30.36 -19.17 -3.71
N ASP A 91 29.64 -19.47 -2.63
CA ASP A 91 28.25 -19.92 -2.71
C ASP A 91 27.24 -18.78 -2.84
N PHE A 92 27.59 -17.58 -2.36
CA PHE A 92 26.73 -16.40 -2.40
C PHE A 92 27.54 -15.10 -2.32
N PRO A 93 26.99 -13.97 -2.80
CA PRO A 93 27.67 -12.68 -2.70
C PRO A 93 27.83 -12.24 -1.24
N VAL A 94 29.01 -11.75 -0.88
CA VAL A 94 29.29 -11.19 0.44
C VAL A 94 29.79 -9.76 0.30
N LEU A 95 29.22 -8.87 1.11
CA LEU A 95 29.61 -7.47 1.24
C LEU A 95 30.41 -7.30 2.54
N LEU A 96 31.55 -6.65 2.45
CA LEU A 96 32.40 -6.33 3.59
C LEU A 96 32.22 -4.84 3.91
N ALA A 97 31.63 -4.56 5.07
CA ALA A 97 31.64 -3.24 5.68
C ALA A 97 32.80 -3.17 6.67
N ASP A 98 33.60 -2.11 6.64
CA ASP A 98 34.70 -1.93 7.58
C ASP A 98 34.75 -0.50 8.11
N GLY A 99 34.99 -0.37 9.41
CA GLY A 99 35.13 0.92 10.06
C GLY A 99 36.05 0.84 11.28
N ASP A 100 36.44 2.01 11.78
CA ASP A 100 37.39 2.14 12.89
C ASP A 100 36.63 2.47 14.19
N LEU A 101 37.10 1.90 15.30
CA LEU A 101 36.68 2.25 16.65
C LEU A 101 37.89 2.49 17.56
N PRO A 102 37.92 3.56 18.39
CA PRO A 102 36.89 4.61 18.53
C PRO A 102 36.77 5.48 17.27
N TYR A 103 35.57 6.04 17.06
CA TYR A 103 35.24 6.83 15.89
C TYR A 103 36.08 8.11 15.83
N ARG A 104 36.72 8.41 14.69
CA ARG A 104 37.53 9.63 14.52
C ARG A 104 36.92 10.55 13.47
N ASP A 105 36.46 11.73 13.90
CA ASP A 105 35.98 12.77 12.98
C ASP A 105 37.10 13.17 12.01
N ASN A 106 36.76 13.26 10.73
CA ASN A 106 37.66 13.71 9.70
C ASN A 106 37.07 14.96 9.04
N MET A 107 37.53 16.14 9.46
CA MET A 107 37.07 17.46 9.00
C MET A 107 37.32 17.77 7.50
N LYS A 108 37.60 16.79 6.64
CA LYS A 108 37.89 17.07 5.21
C LYS A 108 36.62 17.03 4.38
N ARG A 109 36.30 18.19 3.77
CA ARG A 109 35.32 18.32 2.68
C ARG A 109 35.71 17.38 1.53
N SER A 110 34.79 16.51 1.13
CA SER A 110 34.92 15.67 -0.07
C SER A 110 35.15 16.55 -1.30
N SER A 111 36.15 16.18 -2.11
CA SER A 111 36.46 16.77 -3.41
C SER A 111 35.60 16.14 -4.52
N ALA A 112 35.04 16.97 -5.40
CA ALA A 112 34.29 16.62 -6.63
C ALA A 112 33.22 15.51 -6.49
N GLN A 113 31.94 15.88 -6.64
CA GLN A 113 30.79 14.97 -6.66
C GLN A 113 30.94 13.94 -7.80
N CYS A 114 31.42 12.75 -7.45
CA CYS A 114 31.56 11.60 -8.35
C CYS A 114 30.52 10.50 -8.07
N HIS A 115 29.75 10.64 -6.99
CA HIS A 115 28.68 9.75 -6.57
C HIS A 115 27.62 10.56 -5.79
N GLU A 116 26.41 10.02 -5.69
CA GLU A 116 25.33 10.65 -4.93
C GLU A 116 25.57 10.46 -3.43
N THR A 117 25.40 11.52 -2.64
CA THR A 117 25.50 11.47 -1.18
C THR A 117 24.31 12.19 -0.57
N ARG A 118 23.62 11.50 0.34
CA ARG A 118 22.52 12.03 1.12
C ARG A 118 22.97 12.33 2.53
N GLN A 119 22.50 13.42 3.11
CA GLN A 119 22.81 13.82 4.48
C GLN A 119 21.55 13.80 5.34
N LEU A 120 21.67 13.25 6.54
CA LEU A 120 20.62 13.20 7.55
C LEU A 120 21.13 13.84 8.83
N ILE A 121 20.35 14.75 9.39
CA ILE A 121 20.62 15.31 10.71
C ILE A 121 20.05 14.33 11.74
N LEU A 122 20.89 13.83 12.64
CA LEU A 122 20.45 12.88 13.66
C LEU A 122 19.77 13.61 14.83
N PRO A 123 18.68 13.06 15.37
CA PRO A 123 17.96 13.67 16.49
C PRO A 123 18.84 13.74 17.74
N ARG A 124 18.82 14.89 18.42
CA ARG A 124 19.39 15.02 19.77
C ARG A 124 18.47 14.33 20.77
N VAL A 125 19.02 13.52 21.68
CA VAL A 125 18.25 12.96 22.81
C VAL A 125 17.86 14.12 23.72
N ARG A 126 16.58 14.48 23.73
CA ARG A 126 16.03 15.44 24.69
C ARG A 126 15.80 14.68 26.01
N GLY A 127 16.79 14.72 26.89
CA GLY A 127 16.68 14.07 28.20
C GLY A 127 17.83 14.41 29.13
N GLY A 128 17.96 15.68 29.55
CA GLY A 128 18.61 16.12 30.79
C GLY A 128 20.07 15.72 31.12
N VAL A 129 20.74 14.88 30.33
CA VAL A 129 22.06 14.33 30.63
C VAL A 129 22.87 14.28 29.34
N GLN A 130 23.93 15.11 29.30
CA GLN A 130 25.02 15.23 28.31
C GLN A 130 24.64 15.30 26.81
N ASP A 131 25.19 16.31 26.11
CA ASP A 131 25.14 16.37 24.64
C ASP A 131 25.65 15.05 24.05
N ARG A 132 24.89 14.45 23.11
CA ARG A 132 25.32 13.22 22.41
C ARG A 132 26.73 13.42 21.86
N THR A 133 27.64 12.55 22.28
CA THR A 133 28.98 12.54 21.70
C THR A 133 28.93 11.92 20.31
N LEU A 134 29.92 12.22 19.47
CA LEU A 134 30.09 11.55 18.19
C LEU A 134 30.26 10.02 18.36
N GLU A 135 30.81 9.60 19.49
CA GLU A 135 30.97 8.19 19.86
C GLU A 135 29.62 7.52 20.11
N ASP A 136 28.71 8.16 20.84
CA ASP A 136 27.35 7.64 21.06
C ASP A 136 26.61 7.45 19.73
N ALA A 137 26.73 8.42 18.82
CA ALA A 137 26.12 8.33 17.50
C ALA A 137 26.74 7.21 16.66
N ALA A 138 28.05 6.98 16.77
CA ALA A 138 28.73 5.86 16.13
C ALA A 138 28.27 4.52 16.71
N ASP A 139 28.13 4.41 18.02
CA ASP A 139 27.61 3.19 18.66
C ASP A 139 26.18 2.89 18.21
N HIS A 140 25.32 3.91 18.08
CA HIS A 140 23.97 3.72 17.51
C HIS A 140 24.02 3.35 16.02
N LEU A 141 24.95 3.92 15.24
CA LEU A 141 25.13 3.57 13.83
C LEU A 141 25.45 2.08 13.68
N TYR A 142 26.36 1.55 14.49
CA TYR A 142 26.71 0.14 14.46
C TYR A 142 25.63 -0.76 15.06
N SER A 143 25.17 -0.45 16.28
CA SER A 143 24.26 -1.34 17.02
C SER A 143 22.83 -1.33 16.48
N ARG A 144 22.34 -0.20 15.95
CA ARG A 144 20.96 -0.01 15.49
C ARG A 144 20.83 -0.18 13.98
N LEU A 145 21.57 0.63 13.22
CA LEU A 145 21.44 0.66 11.77
C LEU A 145 22.15 -0.54 11.14
N LEU A 146 23.47 -0.70 11.34
CA LEU A 146 24.20 -1.85 10.79
C LEU A 146 23.77 -3.17 11.46
N GLY A 147 23.45 -3.13 12.75
CA GLY A 147 22.90 -4.25 13.52
C GLY A 147 21.65 -4.87 12.91
N ALA A 148 20.83 -4.09 12.21
CA ALA A 148 19.64 -4.60 11.54
C ALA A 148 19.91 -5.40 10.25
N PHE A 149 21.11 -5.26 9.67
CA PHE A 149 21.45 -5.86 8.37
C PHE A 149 22.62 -6.84 8.43
N ALA A 150 23.53 -6.67 9.39
CA ALA A 150 24.72 -7.51 9.52
C ALA A 150 24.34 -8.98 9.75
N ASP A 151 25.10 -9.88 9.13
CA ASP A 151 25.08 -11.31 9.45
C ASP A 151 26.13 -11.63 10.53
N VAL A 152 27.31 -11.00 10.43
CA VAL A 152 28.39 -11.17 11.41
C VAL A 152 29.07 -9.82 11.66
N PHE A 153 29.32 -9.54 12.93
CA PHE A 153 30.23 -8.49 13.40
C PHE A 153 31.54 -9.12 13.85
N CYS A 154 32.66 -8.58 13.37
CA CYS A 154 34.00 -9.01 13.74
C CYS A 154 34.73 -7.88 14.46
N PHE A 155 35.00 -8.05 15.74
CA PHE A 155 35.76 -7.11 16.57
C PHE A 155 37.19 -7.60 16.73
N PHE A 156 38.18 -6.82 16.31
CA PHE A 156 39.59 -7.15 16.53
C PHE A 156 40.02 -6.64 17.89
N SER A 157 40.18 -7.56 18.86
CA SER A 157 40.42 -7.18 20.26
C SER A 157 41.72 -6.39 20.43
N THR A 158 42.78 -6.77 19.72
CA THR A 158 44.08 -6.07 19.72
C THR A 158 43.96 -4.62 19.26
N ASP A 159 43.09 -4.35 18.29
CA ASP A 159 42.86 -2.99 17.77
C ASP A 159 42.01 -2.12 18.72
N ILE A 160 41.17 -2.73 19.54
CA ILE A 160 40.21 -2.04 20.43
C ILE A 160 40.79 -1.88 21.86
N GLY A 161 41.96 -2.49 22.14
CA GLY A 161 42.64 -2.40 23.43
C GLY A 161 42.38 -3.58 24.37
N GLY A 162 41.98 -4.74 23.84
CA GLY A 162 41.75 -5.99 24.56
C GLY A 162 40.27 -6.32 24.78
N PHE A 163 40.00 -7.35 25.58
CA PHE A 163 38.64 -7.80 25.88
C PHE A 163 37.81 -6.78 26.65
N GLY A 164 38.32 -6.23 27.76
CA GLY A 164 37.57 -5.29 28.59
C GLY A 164 36.94 -4.10 27.84
N PRO A 165 37.66 -3.40 26.94
CA PRO A 165 37.06 -2.37 26.09
C PRO A 165 35.98 -2.88 25.13
N VAL A 166 36.15 -4.08 24.54
CA VAL A 166 35.13 -4.72 23.69
C VAL A 166 33.90 -5.03 24.53
N VAL A 167 34.07 -5.66 25.70
CA VAL A 167 32.98 -6.04 26.61
C VAL A 167 32.19 -4.81 27.05
N ARG A 168 32.85 -3.75 27.52
CA ARG A 168 32.17 -2.51 27.93
C ARG A 168 31.36 -1.88 26.80
N ARG A 169 31.88 -1.95 25.57
CA ARG A 169 31.15 -1.46 24.39
C ARG A 169 29.95 -2.34 24.06
N LEU A 170 30.10 -3.67 24.10
CA LEU A 170 28.99 -4.60 23.89
C LEU A 170 27.90 -4.43 24.97
N ALA A 171 28.29 -4.22 26.23
CA ALA A 171 27.39 -3.88 27.33
C ALA A 171 26.66 -2.56 27.07
N SER A 172 27.36 -1.51 26.61
CA SER A 172 26.74 -0.25 26.21
C SER A 172 25.76 -0.42 25.05
N TRP A 173 26.07 -1.26 24.06
CA TRP A 173 25.16 -1.53 22.96
C TRP A 173 23.88 -2.20 23.46
N LEU A 174 23.97 -3.14 24.42
CA LEU A 174 22.79 -3.78 25.04
C LEU A 174 21.87 -2.76 25.73
N GLU A 175 22.42 -1.65 26.20
CA GLU A 175 21.62 -0.55 26.74
C GLU A 175 20.78 0.18 25.68
N ASN A 176 21.24 0.20 24.42
CA ASN A 176 20.59 0.89 23.30
C ASN A 176 19.36 0.13 22.72
N GLY A 177 19.06 -1.06 23.24
CA GLY A 177 17.89 -1.87 22.84
C GLY A 177 18.02 -2.55 21.47
N LYS A 178 16.96 -3.24 21.04
CA LYS A 178 16.94 -4.13 19.86
C LYS A 178 16.99 -3.39 18.52
N PRO A 179 17.85 -3.77 17.55
CA PRO A 179 17.96 -3.06 16.27
C PRO A 179 16.71 -3.19 15.39
N THR A 180 15.97 -4.28 15.51
CA THR A 180 14.87 -4.65 14.60
C THR A 180 13.78 -5.42 15.32
N THR A 181 12.59 -5.50 14.73
CA THR A 181 11.47 -6.33 15.22
C THR A 181 11.54 -7.81 14.80
N LEU A 182 12.53 -8.18 13.98
CA LEU A 182 12.75 -9.57 13.55
C LEU A 182 13.13 -10.49 14.72
N PRO A 183 12.94 -11.83 14.57
CA PRO A 183 13.34 -12.79 15.59
C PRO A 183 14.84 -12.70 15.92
N ASN A 184 15.18 -12.83 17.20
CA ASN A 184 16.58 -12.75 17.67
C ASN A 184 17.50 -13.84 17.06
N THR A 185 16.94 -14.95 16.60
CA THR A 185 17.68 -15.98 15.84
C THR A 185 18.24 -15.47 14.52
N THR A 186 17.80 -14.29 14.05
CA THR A 186 18.25 -13.66 12.80
C THR A 186 19.18 -12.47 13.03
N TYR A 187 19.45 -12.12 14.29
CA TYR A 187 20.40 -11.08 14.67
C TYR A 187 21.83 -11.47 14.29
N PRO A 188 22.75 -10.50 14.18
CA PRO A 188 24.12 -10.80 13.83
C PRO A 188 24.79 -11.70 14.87
N ARG A 189 25.73 -12.52 14.40
CA ARG A 189 26.74 -13.14 15.26
C ARG A 189 27.82 -12.12 15.59
N MET A 190 28.21 -12.02 16.85
CA MET A 190 29.35 -11.22 17.25
C MET A 190 30.55 -12.12 17.48
N VAL A 191 31.63 -11.82 16.77
CA VAL A 191 32.87 -12.59 16.77
C VAL A 191 33.98 -11.67 17.25
N VAL A 192 34.63 -12.02 18.35
CA VAL A 192 35.83 -11.31 18.81
C VAL A 192 37.06 -12.06 18.31
N VAL A 193 37.85 -11.40 17.47
CA VAL A 193 39.10 -11.94 16.92
C VAL A 193 40.24 -11.59 17.87
N MET A 194 40.95 -12.61 18.35
CA MET A 194 42.04 -12.49 19.32
C MET A 194 43.33 -13.08 18.76
N GLU A 195 44.44 -12.35 18.87
CA GLU A 195 45.76 -12.90 18.52
C GLU A 195 46.31 -13.73 19.69
N THR A 196 46.77 -14.95 19.42
CA THR A 196 47.39 -15.85 20.40
C THR A 196 48.57 -16.60 19.80
N ALA A 197 49.45 -17.12 20.66
CA ALA A 197 50.60 -17.92 20.24
C ALA A 197 50.18 -19.33 19.81
N ASP A 198 49.12 -19.88 20.41
CA ASP A 198 48.59 -21.23 20.13
C ASP A 198 47.09 -21.18 19.76
N PRO A 199 46.77 -20.83 18.50
CA PRO A 199 45.39 -20.68 18.06
C PRO A 199 44.74 -22.04 17.83
N GLY A 200 43.58 -22.27 18.45
CA GLY A 200 43.03 -23.60 18.60
C GLY A 200 41.58 -23.58 19.04
N MET A 201 40.84 -24.66 18.78
CA MET A 201 39.44 -24.75 19.22
C MET A 201 39.32 -24.73 20.76
N GLN A 202 40.36 -25.16 21.45
CA GLN A 202 40.45 -25.11 22.90
C GLN A 202 40.65 -23.66 23.39
N SER A 203 41.57 -22.90 22.79
CA SER A 203 41.81 -21.50 23.15
C SER A 203 40.65 -20.58 22.77
N ASP A 204 39.92 -20.89 21.69
CA ASP A 204 38.64 -20.22 21.36
C ASP A 204 37.63 -20.34 22.52
N LYS A 205 37.40 -21.57 23.02
CA LYS A 205 36.43 -21.83 24.08
C LYS A 205 36.82 -21.17 25.40
N GLU A 206 38.09 -21.27 25.79
CA GLU A 206 38.58 -20.65 27.01
C GLU A 206 38.42 -19.12 26.97
N ALA A 207 38.74 -18.50 25.83
CA ALA A 207 38.58 -17.06 25.66
C ALA A 207 37.10 -16.63 25.58
N GLU A 208 36.22 -17.47 25.00
CA GLU A 208 34.78 -17.24 24.98
C GLU A 208 34.16 -17.28 26.39
N GLU A 209 34.57 -18.23 27.23
CA GLU A 209 34.13 -18.28 28.64
C GLU A 209 34.56 -17.03 29.42
N VAL A 210 35.77 -16.53 29.20
CA VAL A 210 36.26 -15.28 29.80
C VAL A 210 35.43 -14.09 29.33
N LEU A 211 35.21 -13.95 28.01
CA LEU A 211 34.42 -12.87 27.43
C LEU A 211 32.99 -12.84 28.00
N LEU A 212 32.34 -14.00 28.07
CA LEU A 212 30.99 -14.12 28.64
C LEU A 212 30.98 -13.84 30.14
N GLY A 213 32.02 -14.24 30.85
CA GLY A 213 32.22 -13.94 32.27
C GLY A 213 32.32 -12.44 32.54
N GLU A 214 33.16 -11.73 31.78
CA GLU A 214 33.30 -10.27 31.88
C GLU A 214 32.01 -9.54 31.49
N LEU A 215 31.32 -9.98 30.44
CA LEU A 215 30.07 -9.34 30.00
C LEU A 215 28.97 -9.43 31.07
N ARG A 216 28.87 -10.55 31.79
CA ARG A 216 27.93 -10.72 32.90
C ARG A 216 28.24 -9.83 34.10
N GLN A 217 29.48 -9.37 34.23
CA GLN A 217 29.86 -8.41 35.28
C GLN A 217 29.50 -6.97 34.90
N GLU A 218 29.57 -6.65 33.60
CA GLU A 218 29.32 -5.29 33.07
C GLU A 218 27.83 -4.98 32.82
N THR A 219 27.00 -5.99 32.55
CA THR A 219 25.55 -5.76 32.33
C THR A 219 24.67 -6.89 32.87
N THR A 220 23.48 -6.51 33.32
CA THR A 220 22.40 -7.44 33.71
C THR A 220 21.50 -7.82 32.54
N LYS A 221 21.66 -7.17 31.38
CA LYS A 221 20.86 -7.44 30.19
C LYS A 221 21.28 -8.74 29.51
N ASN A 222 20.30 -9.40 28.91
CA ASN A 222 20.54 -10.64 28.18
C ASN A 222 21.24 -10.34 26.85
N SER A 223 22.44 -10.88 26.62
CA SER A 223 23.20 -10.68 25.39
C SER A 223 22.44 -11.11 24.12
N TYR A 224 21.55 -12.11 24.23
CA TYR A 224 20.70 -12.59 23.14
C TYR A 224 19.61 -11.58 22.71
N GLU A 225 19.54 -10.40 23.33
CA GLU A 225 18.71 -9.28 22.88
C GLU A 225 19.33 -8.50 21.72
N LEU A 226 20.63 -8.65 21.44
CA LEU A 226 21.32 -8.01 20.32
C LEU A 226 21.98 -8.98 19.35
N VAL A 227 22.30 -10.19 19.80
CA VAL A 227 23.04 -11.16 19.01
C VAL A 227 22.36 -12.51 18.98
N SER A 228 22.61 -13.26 17.90
CA SER A 228 22.25 -14.68 17.87
C SER A 228 23.31 -15.55 18.57
N ALA A 229 24.56 -15.10 18.59
CA ALA A 229 25.70 -15.77 19.23
C ALA A 229 26.81 -14.75 19.52
N LEU A 230 27.57 -14.98 20.59
CA LEU A 230 28.77 -14.22 20.93
C LEU A 230 29.93 -15.22 21.07
N GLU A 231 30.89 -15.17 20.16
CA GLU A 231 31.92 -16.19 19.98
C GLU A 231 33.31 -15.55 19.90
N VAL A 232 34.36 -16.32 20.21
CA VAL A 232 35.75 -15.87 20.09
C VAL A 232 36.49 -16.73 19.07
N VAL A 233 37.31 -16.09 18.23
CA VAL A 233 38.18 -16.79 17.29
C VAL A 233 39.61 -16.34 17.52
N THR A 234 40.44 -17.29 17.92
CA THR A 234 41.86 -17.09 18.08
C THR A 234 42.58 -17.22 16.74
N VAL A 235 43.53 -16.32 16.47
CA VAL A 235 44.35 -16.29 15.25
C VAL A 235 45.83 -16.16 15.61
N PRO A 236 46.76 -16.64 14.76
CA PRO A 236 48.19 -16.48 15.01
C PRO A 236 48.59 -15.00 15.04
N HIS A 237 49.60 -14.66 15.85
CA HIS A 237 50.19 -13.33 15.88
C HIS A 237 50.72 -12.92 14.50
N GLY A 238 50.57 -11.64 14.15
CA GLY A 238 51.18 -11.06 12.96
C GLY A 238 50.38 -11.25 11.66
N GLY A 239 49.18 -11.83 11.71
CA GLY A 239 48.15 -11.71 10.67
C GLY A 239 48.55 -12.22 9.27
N GLN A 240 49.54 -13.12 9.17
CA GLN A 240 50.01 -13.66 7.89
C GLN A 240 49.17 -14.85 7.40
N ASP A 241 48.51 -15.57 8.30
CA ASP A 241 47.62 -16.68 7.96
C ASP A 241 46.20 -16.43 8.50
N CYS A 242 45.36 -15.80 7.67
CA CYS A 242 43.96 -15.54 7.98
C CYS A 242 43.05 -16.72 7.60
N ARG A 243 43.59 -17.86 7.18
CA ARG A 243 42.79 -19.00 6.70
C ARG A 243 41.83 -19.53 7.76
N ARG A 244 42.27 -19.58 9.02
CA ARG A 244 41.40 -19.98 10.15
C ARG A 244 40.20 -19.06 10.31
N LEU A 245 40.42 -17.74 10.19
CA LEU A 245 39.35 -16.75 10.26
C LEU A 245 38.43 -16.86 9.04
N GLU A 246 38.97 -17.06 7.84
CA GLU A 246 38.20 -17.29 6.62
C GLU A 246 37.26 -18.51 6.75
N GLU A 247 37.81 -19.67 7.13
CA GLU A 247 37.05 -20.91 7.33
C GLU A 247 35.98 -20.75 8.44
N TYR A 248 36.28 -19.97 9.48
CA TYR A 248 35.30 -19.65 10.50
C TYR A 248 34.16 -18.77 9.97
N LEU A 249 34.48 -17.67 9.27
CA LEU A 249 33.49 -16.72 8.77
C LEU A 249 32.55 -17.36 7.75
N VAL A 250 33.05 -18.23 6.88
CA VAL A 250 32.21 -19.01 5.94
C VAL A 250 31.19 -19.85 6.73
N ARG A 251 31.63 -20.59 7.74
CA ARG A 251 30.73 -21.41 8.59
C ARG A 251 29.72 -20.56 9.36
N ALA A 252 30.15 -19.42 9.91
CA ALA A 252 29.28 -18.51 10.64
C ALA A 252 28.18 -17.93 9.72
N LEU A 253 28.56 -17.52 8.50
CA LEU A 253 27.61 -17.05 7.49
C LEU A 253 26.61 -18.13 7.09
N ASP A 254 27.06 -19.36 6.84
CA ASP A 254 26.17 -20.47 6.50
C ASP A 254 25.15 -20.76 7.61
N GLN A 255 25.53 -20.59 8.88
CA GLN A 255 24.64 -20.79 10.00
C GLN A 255 23.58 -19.67 10.10
N VAL A 256 24.02 -18.40 10.01
CA VAL A 256 23.10 -17.24 10.04
C VAL A 256 22.14 -17.26 8.86
N ARG A 257 22.64 -17.60 7.66
CA ARG A 257 21.80 -17.71 6.46
C ARG A 257 20.75 -18.80 6.61
N ARG A 258 21.08 -19.97 7.15
CA ARG A 258 20.09 -21.02 7.45
C ARG A 258 18.99 -20.52 8.39
N GLN A 259 19.36 -19.75 9.42
CA GLN A 259 18.39 -19.15 10.34
C GLN A 259 17.52 -18.10 9.63
N LYS A 260 18.10 -17.22 8.82
CA LYS A 260 17.36 -16.23 8.02
C LYS A 260 16.46 -16.87 6.97
N ILE A 261 16.85 -18.00 6.35
CA ILE A 261 15.99 -18.77 5.45
C ILE A 261 14.79 -19.34 6.21
N ALA A 262 15.03 -19.99 7.36
CA ALA A 262 13.97 -20.56 8.19
C ALA A 262 12.98 -19.48 8.70
N ALA A 263 13.49 -18.31 9.07
CA ALA A 263 12.69 -17.16 9.50
C ALA A 263 12.09 -16.36 8.33
N ARG A 264 12.47 -16.65 7.08
CA ARG A 264 12.10 -15.91 5.86
C ARG A 264 12.51 -14.43 5.90
N THR A 265 13.71 -14.16 6.36
CA THR A 265 14.34 -12.82 6.46
C THR A 265 15.63 -12.71 5.66
N LEU A 266 15.94 -13.70 4.80
CA LEU A 266 17.05 -13.62 3.85
C LEU A 266 16.61 -12.81 2.62
N PHE A 267 17.10 -11.58 2.51
CA PHE A 267 16.66 -10.63 1.49
C PHE A 267 17.38 -10.81 0.16
N SER A 268 16.67 -10.54 -0.95
CA SER A 268 17.33 -10.31 -2.24
C SER A 268 18.19 -9.05 -2.20
N GLY A 269 19.12 -8.89 -3.15
CA GLY A 269 19.90 -7.67 -3.28
C GLY A 269 19.02 -6.42 -3.43
N ARG A 270 17.94 -6.50 -4.22
CA ARG A 270 16.97 -5.41 -4.39
C ARG A 270 16.27 -5.07 -3.07
N HIS A 271 15.78 -6.08 -2.34
CA HIS A 271 15.13 -5.87 -1.05
C HIS A 271 16.10 -5.32 -0.01
N LEU A 272 17.34 -5.83 0.05
CA LEU A 272 18.39 -5.33 0.94
C LEU A 272 18.63 -3.83 0.73
N SER A 273 18.83 -3.41 -0.52
CA SER A 273 19.08 -2.00 -0.84
C SER A 273 17.87 -1.10 -0.49
N ALA A 274 16.66 -1.55 -0.82
CA ALA A 274 15.43 -0.82 -0.51
C ALA A 274 15.20 -0.69 1.02
N PHE A 275 15.33 -1.78 1.76
CA PHE A 275 15.19 -1.76 3.21
C PHE A 275 16.28 -0.95 3.88
N PHE A 276 17.53 -1.00 3.39
CA PHE A 276 18.59 -0.16 3.93
C PHE A 276 18.26 1.33 3.76
N LYS A 277 17.74 1.73 2.60
CA LYS A 277 17.26 3.11 2.39
C LYS A 277 16.18 3.50 3.41
N TYR A 278 15.15 2.67 3.58
CA TYR A 278 14.09 2.91 4.57
C TYR A 278 14.62 2.95 6.01
N ALA A 279 15.59 2.09 6.34
CA ALA A 279 16.22 2.06 7.66
C ALA A 279 17.04 3.32 7.93
N THR A 280 17.73 3.87 6.93
CA THR A 280 18.42 5.16 7.09
C THR A 280 17.44 6.32 7.30
N ASP A 281 16.30 6.33 6.59
CA ASP A 281 15.24 7.34 6.81
C ASP A 281 14.65 7.23 8.21
N HIS A 282 14.41 6.01 8.67
CA HIS A 282 13.95 5.72 10.02
C HIS A 282 14.97 6.18 11.07
N PHE A 283 16.24 5.82 10.89
CA PHE A 283 17.35 6.18 11.79
C PHE A 283 17.53 7.70 11.92
N GLY A 284 17.29 8.44 10.83
CA GLY A 284 17.29 9.91 10.85
C GLY A 284 16.13 10.53 11.63
N ARG A 285 15.04 9.79 11.89
CA ARG A 285 13.89 10.25 12.69
C ARG A 285 13.99 9.81 14.15
N THR A 286 14.41 8.57 14.37
CA THR A 286 14.55 7.98 15.71
C THR A 286 15.70 6.97 15.70
N THR A 287 16.52 7.01 16.75
CA THR A 287 17.58 6.01 16.96
C THR A 287 17.22 5.01 18.05
N MET A 288 16.10 5.20 18.74
CA MET A 288 15.70 4.41 19.92
C MET A 288 14.72 3.29 19.57
N GLU A 289 13.91 3.48 18.53
CA GLU A 289 12.89 2.50 18.12
C GLU A 289 13.49 1.46 17.16
N PRO A 290 13.14 0.17 17.29
CA PRO A 290 13.62 -0.88 16.38
C PRO A 290 13.09 -0.66 14.96
N PHE A 291 13.90 -0.96 13.96
CA PHE A 291 13.43 -0.94 12.57
C PHE A 291 12.51 -2.14 12.28
N ASP A 292 11.29 -1.86 11.81
CA ASP A 292 10.33 -2.90 11.45
C ASP A 292 10.30 -3.12 9.93
N PHE A 293 10.84 -4.27 9.50
CA PHE A 293 10.93 -4.64 8.08
C PHE A 293 9.55 -4.87 7.44
N VAL A 294 8.60 -5.43 8.20
CA VAL A 294 7.24 -5.70 7.72
C VAL A 294 6.50 -4.39 7.51
N GLN A 295 6.55 -3.46 8.46
CA GLN A 295 6.00 -2.11 8.29
C GLN A 295 6.69 -1.38 7.12
N ALA A 296 8.02 -1.43 7.06
CA ALA A 296 8.79 -0.77 6.02
C ALA A 296 8.41 -1.27 4.61
N SER A 297 8.11 -2.58 4.46
CA SER A 297 7.66 -3.19 3.20
C SER A 297 6.34 -2.61 2.66
N ARG A 298 5.56 -1.94 3.52
CA ARG A 298 4.23 -1.41 3.21
C ARG A 298 4.18 0.12 3.12
N LEU A 299 5.32 0.82 3.23
CA LEU A 299 5.35 2.29 3.21
C LEU A 299 4.72 2.89 1.95
N GLN A 300 4.92 2.28 0.78
CA GLN A 300 4.38 2.77 -0.50
C GLN A 300 2.97 2.23 -0.82
N ASN A 301 2.50 1.24 -0.06
CA ASN A 301 1.18 0.63 -0.24
C ASN A 301 0.66 0.22 1.14
N PRO A 302 0.26 1.18 2.01
CA PRO A 302 -0.11 0.87 3.38
C PRO A 302 -1.36 0.00 3.45
N VAL A 303 -1.58 -0.63 4.61
CA VAL A 303 -2.88 -1.21 4.93
C VAL A 303 -3.88 -0.06 5.09
N THR A 304 -5.08 -0.21 4.53
CA THR A 304 -6.08 0.86 4.59
C THR A 304 -6.53 1.04 6.05
N PRO A 305 -6.63 2.30 6.54
CA PRO A 305 -6.97 2.55 7.95
C PRO A 305 -8.40 2.13 8.31
N ASP A 306 -9.27 2.01 7.31
CA ASP A 306 -10.67 1.58 7.40
C ASP A 306 -10.86 0.06 7.31
N LEU A 307 -9.77 -0.74 7.26
CA LEU A 307 -9.86 -2.20 7.17
C LEU A 307 -10.78 -2.78 8.26
N GLY A 308 -10.71 -2.28 9.50
CA GLY A 308 -11.59 -2.73 10.58
C GLY A 308 -13.08 -2.50 10.25
N SER A 309 -13.43 -1.36 9.68
CA SER A 309 -14.81 -1.04 9.27
C SER A 309 -15.29 -1.96 8.13
N HIS A 310 -14.43 -2.19 7.13
CA HIS A 310 -14.71 -3.11 6.03
C HIS A 310 -14.94 -4.54 6.53
N LEU A 311 -14.06 -5.05 7.39
CA LEU A 311 -14.20 -6.38 7.98
C LEU A 311 -15.46 -6.48 8.85
N SER A 312 -15.79 -5.44 9.62
CA SER A 312 -17.04 -5.40 10.40
C SER A 312 -18.28 -5.47 9.49
N ASN A 313 -18.29 -4.70 8.39
CA ASN A 313 -19.41 -4.73 7.43
C ASN A 313 -19.56 -6.08 6.74
N PHE A 314 -18.46 -6.77 6.43
CA PHE A 314 -18.51 -8.14 5.93
C PHE A 314 -19.08 -9.11 6.97
N LEU A 315 -18.62 -9.04 8.23
CA LEU A 315 -19.06 -9.95 9.28
C LEU A 315 -20.53 -9.78 9.68
N LYS A 316 -21.12 -8.59 9.51
CA LYS A 316 -22.58 -8.39 9.67
C LYS A 316 -23.44 -9.26 8.75
N GLN A 317 -22.86 -9.76 7.65
CA GLN A 317 -23.55 -10.67 6.71
C GLN A 317 -23.52 -12.13 7.15
N ILE A 318 -22.74 -12.46 8.19
CA ILE A 318 -22.53 -13.82 8.67
C ILE A 318 -23.57 -14.12 9.75
N LYS A 319 -24.31 -15.22 9.59
CA LYS A 319 -25.49 -15.51 10.42
C LYS A 319 -25.29 -16.63 11.43
N SER A 320 -24.23 -17.44 11.29
CA SER A 320 -23.95 -18.52 12.23
C SER A 320 -22.45 -18.70 12.51
N PRO A 321 -22.08 -19.32 13.64
CA PRO A 321 -20.70 -19.67 13.95
C PRO A 321 -20.03 -20.56 12.90
N GLU A 322 -20.77 -21.48 12.26
CA GLU A 322 -20.25 -22.32 11.19
C GLU A 322 -19.93 -21.50 9.94
N GLU A 323 -20.75 -20.50 9.60
CA GLU A 323 -20.45 -19.59 8.49
C GLU A 323 -19.20 -18.72 8.79
N LEU A 324 -18.98 -18.37 10.06
CA LEU A 324 -17.77 -17.65 10.46
C LEU A 324 -16.52 -18.50 10.20
N THR A 325 -16.50 -19.75 10.65
CA THR A 325 -15.33 -20.62 10.52
C THR A 325 -15.12 -21.12 9.10
N ASP A 326 -16.19 -21.49 8.41
CA ASP A 326 -16.10 -22.23 7.14
C ASP A 326 -16.09 -21.30 5.93
N PHE A 327 -16.52 -20.04 6.09
CA PHE A 327 -16.60 -19.07 5.00
C PHE A 327 -15.85 -17.76 5.34
N ALA A 328 -16.21 -17.09 6.42
CA ALA A 328 -15.67 -15.75 6.69
C ALA A 328 -14.16 -15.76 7.00
N VAL A 329 -13.69 -16.67 7.86
CA VAL A 329 -12.27 -16.81 8.20
C VAL A 329 -11.40 -17.13 6.97
N PRO A 330 -11.72 -18.13 6.14
CA PRO A 330 -11.01 -18.36 4.87
C PRO A 330 -11.03 -17.15 3.93
N MET A 331 -12.17 -16.46 3.83
CA MET A 331 -12.28 -15.27 2.98
C MET A 331 -11.38 -14.12 3.46
N ILE A 332 -11.41 -13.82 4.76
CA ILE A 332 -10.54 -12.79 5.35
C ILE A 332 -9.08 -13.17 5.15
N ALA A 333 -8.67 -14.37 5.59
CA ALA A 333 -7.29 -14.82 5.49
C ALA A 333 -6.74 -14.78 4.06
N SER A 334 -7.48 -15.30 3.07
CA SER A 334 -7.04 -15.25 1.67
C SER A 334 -7.00 -13.83 1.10
N SER A 335 -7.86 -12.92 1.57
CA SER A 335 -7.81 -11.50 1.19
C SER A 335 -6.60 -10.77 1.80
N LEU A 336 -6.20 -11.12 3.03
CA LEU A 336 -4.98 -10.60 3.66
C LEU A 336 -3.72 -11.13 2.96
N LEU A 337 -3.75 -12.40 2.50
CA LEU A 337 -2.69 -12.95 1.66
C LEU A 337 -2.56 -12.17 0.34
N LEU A 338 -3.69 -11.91 -0.33
CA LEU A 338 -3.74 -11.12 -1.56
C LEU A 338 -3.21 -9.70 -1.35
N ASP A 339 -3.55 -9.09 -0.21
CA ASP A 339 -3.05 -7.78 0.16
C ASP A 339 -1.53 -7.81 0.39
N HIS A 340 -1.04 -8.65 1.29
CA HIS A 340 0.36 -8.58 1.71
C HIS A 340 1.35 -9.09 0.68
N TYR A 341 1.01 -10.13 -0.09
CA TYR A 341 1.96 -10.82 -0.97
C TYR A 341 1.67 -10.59 -2.47
N PRO A 342 1.72 -9.34 -2.99
CA PRO A 342 1.66 -9.11 -4.43
C PRO A 342 2.97 -9.57 -5.10
N PRO A 343 3.00 -9.65 -6.45
CA PRO A 343 4.22 -10.00 -7.18
C PRO A 343 5.42 -9.13 -6.79
N GLY A 344 6.58 -9.75 -6.56
CA GLY A 344 7.82 -9.06 -6.17
C GLY A 344 7.95 -8.70 -4.69
N MET A 345 6.90 -8.89 -3.87
CA MET A 345 6.98 -8.71 -2.42
C MET A 345 7.90 -9.76 -1.78
N HIS A 346 8.69 -9.36 -0.79
CA HIS A 346 9.46 -10.30 0.01
C HIS A 346 8.52 -11.22 0.80
N ALA A 347 8.75 -12.54 0.72
CA ALA A 347 7.86 -13.52 1.31
C ALA A 347 8.11 -13.69 2.83
N PHE A 348 7.82 -12.66 3.62
CA PHE A 348 7.89 -12.67 5.09
C PHE A 348 7.04 -13.79 5.70
N ASN A 349 7.38 -14.18 6.93
CA ASN A 349 6.57 -15.11 7.72
C ASN A 349 5.15 -14.53 7.94
N PRO A 350 4.08 -15.28 7.61
CA PRO A 350 2.70 -14.79 7.65
C PRO A 350 2.21 -14.45 9.06
N GLU A 351 2.72 -15.12 10.10
CA GLU A 351 2.36 -14.85 11.48
C GLU A 351 2.90 -13.47 11.90
N HIS A 352 4.17 -13.18 11.58
CA HIS A 352 4.75 -11.87 11.85
C HIS A 352 4.03 -10.77 11.07
N VAL A 353 3.71 -11.03 9.80
CA VAL A 353 2.91 -10.11 8.96
C VAL A 353 1.55 -9.82 9.60
N PHE A 354 0.84 -10.86 10.05
CA PHE A 354 -0.47 -10.71 10.68
C PHE A 354 -0.39 -9.91 11.97
N GLN A 355 0.55 -10.25 12.85
CA GLN A 355 0.76 -9.55 14.12
C GLN A 355 1.07 -8.06 13.92
N THR A 356 1.89 -7.74 12.93
CA THR A 356 2.33 -6.36 12.67
C THR A 356 1.30 -5.52 11.94
N LEU A 357 0.54 -6.09 10.99
CA LEU A 357 -0.30 -5.31 10.08
C LEU A 357 -1.82 -5.47 10.26
N TYR A 358 -2.30 -6.63 10.73
CA TYR A 358 -3.72 -6.99 10.61
C TYR A 358 -4.38 -7.37 11.93
N LYS A 359 -3.60 -7.81 12.94
CA LYS A 359 -4.09 -8.28 14.24
C LYS A 359 -5.01 -7.27 14.91
N ASP A 360 -4.63 -6.01 14.95
CA ASP A 360 -5.41 -4.97 15.62
C ASP A 360 -6.77 -4.78 14.96
N ALA A 361 -6.83 -4.71 13.63
CA ALA A 361 -8.08 -4.62 12.89
C ALA A 361 -8.99 -5.83 13.17
N CYS A 362 -8.45 -7.06 13.11
CA CYS A 362 -9.21 -8.28 13.42
C CYS A 362 -9.68 -8.32 14.88
N TYR A 363 -8.84 -7.88 15.82
CA TYR A 363 -9.17 -7.86 17.24
C TYR A 363 -10.28 -6.85 17.55
N GLN A 364 -10.22 -5.64 16.98
CA GLN A 364 -11.27 -4.63 17.14
C GLN A 364 -12.61 -5.12 16.59
N VAL A 365 -12.59 -5.76 15.42
CA VAL A 365 -13.81 -6.33 14.83
C VAL A 365 -14.38 -7.44 15.72
N GLY A 366 -13.53 -8.33 16.24
CA GLY A 366 -13.97 -9.37 17.18
C GLY A 366 -14.64 -8.82 18.44
N ARG A 367 -14.25 -7.62 18.90
CA ARG A 367 -14.85 -6.94 20.06
C ARG A 367 -16.14 -6.19 19.74
N SER A 368 -16.35 -5.78 18.49
CA SER A 368 -17.45 -4.88 18.08
C SER A 368 -18.86 -5.48 18.12
N GLY A 369 -19.04 -6.69 18.68
CA GLY A 369 -20.32 -7.39 18.70
C GLY A 369 -20.72 -8.01 17.36
N ALA A 370 -19.93 -7.81 16.29
CA ALA A 370 -20.16 -8.42 14.97
C ALA A 370 -20.12 -9.96 14.97
N LEU A 371 -19.69 -10.58 16.07
CA LEU A 371 -19.66 -12.02 16.29
C LEU A 371 -20.72 -12.51 17.30
N MET A 372 -21.64 -11.63 17.72
CA MET A 372 -22.73 -11.98 18.64
C MET A 372 -23.87 -12.60 17.85
N TYR A 373 -24.12 -13.90 18.04
CA TYR A 373 -25.25 -14.60 17.45
C TYR A 373 -26.38 -14.69 18.48
N ASP A 374 -27.61 -14.38 18.06
CA ASP A 374 -28.78 -14.52 18.91
C ASP A 374 -29.03 -16.00 19.23
N SER A 375 -29.03 -16.31 20.54
CA SER A 375 -29.45 -17.57 21.16
C SER A 375 -28.41 -18.72 21.17
N SER A 376 -27.96 -19.03 22.40
CA SER A 376 -27.48 -20.33 22.91
C SER A 376 -26.32 -21.10 22.21
N ALA A 377 -25.66 -20.57 21.17
CA ALA A 377 -24.47 -21.19 20.57
C ALA A 377 -23.16 -20.50 20.97
N LYS A 378 -22.08 -21.30 21.08
CA LYS A 378 -20.72 -20.95 21.51
C LYS A 378 -20.27 -19.55 21.05
N LEU A 379 -20.12 -18.63 22.00
CA LEU A 379 -19.45 -17.34 21.80
C LEU A 379 -18.01 -17.58 21.36
N LEU A 380 -17.65 -17.14 20.15
CA LEU A 380 -16.28 -17.15 19.70
C LEU A 380 -15.59 -15.91 20.28
N LEU A 381 -14.71 -16.10 21.25
CA LEU A 381 -13.97 -15.00 21.87
C LEU A 381 -13.18 -14.24 20.80
N PRO A 382 -12.99 -12.91 20.93
CA PRO A 382 -12.20 -12.12 19.98
C PRO A 382 -10.80 -12.71 19.73
N SER A 383 -10.17 -13.26 20.76
CA SER A 383 -8.88 -13.96 20.66
C SER A 383 -8.95 -15.23 19.81
N GLY A 384 -10.03 -16.01 19.92
CA GLY A 384 -10.26 -17.20 19.11
C GLY A 384 -10.45 -16.87 17.63
N PHE A 385 -11.14 -15.77 17.32
CA PHE A 385 -11.30 -15.29 15.95
C PHE A 385 -9.98 -14.83 15.34
N VAL A 386 -9.22 -14.02 16.07
CA VAL A 386 -7.89 -13.54 15.65
C VAL A 386 -6.96 -14.73 15.38
N GLN A 387 -6.94 -15.72 16.27
CA GLN A 387 -6.14 -16.93 16.09
C GLN A 387 -6.58 -17.73 14.86
N ALA A 388 -7.89 -17.91 14.65
CA ALA A 388 -8.42 -18.62 13.49
C ALA A 388 -8.04 -17.95 12.16
N VAL A 389 -8.09 -16.62 12.09
CA VAL A 389 -7.65 -15.87 10.90
C VAL A 389 -6.14 -16.02 10.69
N SER A 390 -5.32 -15.93 11.74
CA SER A 390 -3.87 -16.12 11.62
C SER A 390 -3.50 -17.53 11.14
N ASP A 391 -4.10 -18.55 11.74
CA ASP A 391 -3.89 -19.95 11.35
C ASP A 391 -4.32 -20.22 9.91
N GLN A 392 -5.44 -19.64 9.48
CA GLN A 392 -5.90 -19.77 8.11
C GLN A 392 -5.01 -19.00 7.13
N LEU A 393 -4.49 -17.83 7.49
CA LEU A 393 -3.51 -17.09 6.68
C LEU A 393 -2.22 -17.90 6.50
N ARG A 394 -1.74 -18.53 7.57
CA ARG A 394 -0.58 -19.44 7.52
C ARG A 394 -0.82 -20.60 6.54
N LYS A 395 -1.98 -21.25 6.58
CA LYS A 395 -2.33 -22.30 5.61
C LYS A 395 -2.32 -21.79 4.17
N CYS A 396 -2.99 -20.66 3.91
CA CYS A 396 -2.99 -20.04 2.58
C CYS A 396 -1.57 -19.70 2.10
N PHE A 397 -0.69 -19.29 3.00
CA PHE A 397 0.71 -19.01 2.72
C PHE A 397 1.53 -20.28 2.43
N GLU A 398 1.31 -21.36 3.16
CA GLU A 398 1.93 -22.66 2.88
C GLU A 398 1.60 -23.15 1.46
N ASP A 399 0.34 -23.00 1.04
CA ASP A 399 -0.10 -23.33 -0.33
C ASP A 399 0.54 -22.41 -1.39
N PHE A 400 0.62 -21.11 -1.09
CA PHE A 400 1.29 -20.11 -1.93
C PHE A 400 2.77 -20.47 -2.17
N VAL A 401 3.48 -20.94 -1.14
CA VAL A 401 4.92 -21.24 -1.23
C VAL A 401 5.21 -22.60 -1.85
N ARG A 402 4.33 -23.59 -1.62
CA ARG A 402 4.46 -24.94 -2.21
C ARG A 402 4.13 -24.99 -3.70
N GLY A 403 3.19 -24.16 -4.15
CA GLY A 403 2.75 -24.16 -5.53
C GLY A 403 3.73 -23.48 -6.47
N ALA A 404 4.39 -24.24 -7.34
CA ALA A 404 5.26 -23.68 -8.38
C ALA A 404 4.46 -22.73 -9.30
N GLY A 405 4.83 -21.45 -9.33
CA GLY A 405 4.13 -20.42 -10.10
C GLY A 405 2.76 -20.00 -9.52
N THR A 406 2.37 -20.49 -8.35
CA THR A 406 1.14 -20.08 -7.68
C THR A 406 1.30 -18.68 -7.10
N THR A 407 0.37 -17.79 -7.44
CA THR A 407 0.34 -16.41 -6.92
C THR A 407 -0.69 -16.29 -5.80
N SER A 408 -0.56 -15.25 -4.97
CA SER A 408 -1.61 -14.90 -3.99
C SER A 408 -2.97 -14.66 -4.66
N LYS A 409 -2.98 -14.09 -5.87
CA LYS A 409 -4.15 -13.99 -6.76
C LYS A 409 -4.77 -15.37 -7.00
N THR A 410 -3.99 -16.37 -7.39
CA THR A 410 -4.49 -17.73 -7.68
C THR A 410 -5.12 -18.38 -6.44
N ILE A 411 -4.44 -18.33 -5.29
CA ILE A 411 -4.96 -18.86 -4.01
C ILE A 411 -6.29 -18.20 -3.67
N HIS A 412 -6.35 -16.88 -3.73
CA HIS A 412 -7.55 -16.13 -3.40
C HIS A 412 -8.68 -16.36 -4.41
N SER A 413 -8.40 -16.42 -5.71
CA SER A 413 -9.39 -16.78 -6.74
C SER A 413 -9.99 -18.17 -6.53
N ASN A 414 -9.17 -19.16 -6.14
CA ASN A 414 -9.67 -20.50 -5.85
C ASN A 414 -10.59 -20.50 -4.63
N ASN A 415 -10.24 -19.71 -3.60
CA ASN A 415 -11.09 -19.54 -2.43
C ASN A 415 -12.40 -18.80 -2.75
N LEU A 416 -12.39 -17.78 -3.62
CA LEU A 416 -13.63 -17.14 -4.08
C LEU A 416 -14.55 -18.13 -4.82
N LYS A 417 -13.98 -18.95 -5.70
CA LYS A 417 -14.72 -19.95 -6.49
C LYS A 417 -15.39 -21.03 -5.64
N SER A 418 -14.76 -21.45 -4.54
CA SER A 418 -15.36 -22.46 -3.64
C SER A 418 -16.66 -21.96 -2.99
N PHE A 419 -16.83 -20.63 -2.88
CA PHE A 419 -18.02 -20.01 -2.28
C PHE A 419 -18.98 -19.35 -3.26
N LYS A 420 -18.89 -19.64 -4.57
CA LYS A 420 -19.72 -19.00 -5.62
C LYS A 420 -21.23 -19.00 -5.34
N LEU A 421 -21.77 -20.06 -4.73
CA LEU A 421 -23.20 -20.15 -4.37
C LEU A 421 -23.61 -19.22 -3.22
N ARG A 422 -22.68 -18.90 -2.31
CA ARG A 422 -22.91 -17.90 -1.25
C ARG A 422 -22.89 -16.50 -1.85
N TRP A 423 -21.91 -16.22 -2.71
CA TRP A 423 -21.80 -14.92 -3.38
C TRP A 423 -23.01 -14.53 -4.21
N LYS A 424 -23.72 -15.49 -4.81
CA LYS A 424 -24.99 -15.24 -5.51
C LYS A 424 -26.04 -14.55 -4.63
N ARG A 425 -25.99 -14.72 -3.30
CA ARG A 425 -26.97 -14.20 -2.33
C ARG A 425 -26.49 -12.94 -1.58
N MET A 426 -25.26 -12.50 -1.83
CA MET A 426 -24.66 -11.35 -1.15
C MET A 426 -24.37 -10.25 -2.15
N ARG A 427 -24.66 -9.00 -1.77
CA ARG A 427 -24.36 -7.77 -2.50
C ARG A 427 -23.89 -6.71 -1.51
N SER A 428 -23.07 -5.79 -1.97
CA SER A 428 -22.61 -4.65 -1.19
C SER A 428 -22.09 -3.58 -2.13
N ASP A 429 -22.58 -2.36 -1.90
CA ASP A 429 -22.17 -1.19 -2.66
C ASP A 429 -21.09 -0.40 -1.90
N ASP A 430 -20.89 -0.68 -0.62
CA ASP A 430 -19.88 -0.04 0.23
C ASP A 430 -18.58 -0.86 0.37
N LEU A 431 -18.60 -2.16 0.07
CA LEU A 431 -17.47 -3.06 0.25
C LEU A 431 -17.27 -3.97 -0.96
N CYS A 432 -16.10 -3.89 -1.57
CA CYS A 432 -15.67 -4.85 -2.57
C CYS A 432 -15.40 -6.20 -1.91
N PHE A 433 -16.36 -7.13 -2.01
CA PHE A 433 -16.24 -8.48 -1.44
C PHE A 433 -15.11 -9.34 -2.02
N VAL A 434 -14.53 -8.93 -3.15
CA VAL A 434 -13.33 -9.58 -3.69
C VAL A 434 -12.15 -9.33 -2.74
N CYS A 435 -11.83 -8.08 -2.41
CA CYS A 435 -10.65 -7.79 -1.58
C CYS A 435 -10.92 -7.54 -0.10
N LEU A 436 -12.19 -7.37 0.30
CA LEU A 436 -12.63 -7.07 1.67
C LEU A 436 -11.99 -5.83 2.31
N ARG A 437 -11.47 -4.89 1.51
CA ARG A 437 -10.72 -3.74 2.03
C ARG A 437 -10.86 -2.42 1.25
N ARG A 438 -11.70 -2.37 0.21
CA ARG A 438 -11.91 -1.16 -0.59
C ARG A 438 -13.38 -1.01 -0.91
N THR A 439 -13.83 0.22 -1.07
CA THR A 439 -15.11 0.56 -1.66
C THR A 439 -15.11 0.16 -3.14
N PRO A 440 -16.18 -0.47 -3.65
CA PRO A 440 -16.28 -0.84 -5.05
C PRO A 440 -16.71 0.38 -5.88
N GLU A 441 -16.24 0.46 -7.12
CA GLU A 441 -16.50 1.59 -8.04
C GLU A 441 -17.12 1.13 -9.36
N ASN A 442 -17.07 -0.18 -9.66
CA ASN A 442 -17.52 -0.75 -10.92
C ASN A 442 -18.53 -1.84 -10.64
N ASN A 443 -19.77 -1.62 -11.04
CA ASN A 443 -20.80 -2.66 -10.96
C ASN A 443 -20.79 -3.54 -12.21
N LEU A 444 -21.08 -4.81 -11.99
CA LEU A 444 -21.14 -5.83 -13.03
C LEU A 444 -22.60 -6.16 -13.34
N PRO A 445 -22.92 -6.68 -14.54
CA PRO A 445 -24.30 -7.03 -14.92
C PRO A 445 -25.01 -8.04 -14.00
N CYS A 446 -24.28 -8.78 -13.16
CA CYS A 446 -24.87 -9.67 -12.15
C CYS A 446 -25.28 -8.95 -10.84
N GLY A 447 -25.12 -7.63 -10.79
CA GLY A 447 -25.33 -6.75 -9.63
C GLY A 447 -24.17 -6.75 -8.62
N HIS A 448 -23.04 -7.41 -8.89
CA HIS A 448 -21.88 -7.37 -7.98
C HIS A 448 -21.02 -6.14 -8.26
N ALA A 449 -20.56 -5.49 -7.20
CA ALA A 449 -19.68 -4.34 -7.24
C ALA A 449 -18.21 -4.72 -6.98
N ILE A 450 -17.27 -4.18 -7.76
CA ILE A 450 -15.82 -4.41 -7.62
C ILE A 450 -15.01 -3.10 -7.64
N CYS A 451 -13.91 -3.04 -6.89
CA CYS A 451 -13.01 -1.88 -6.90
C CYS A 451 -12.04 -1.91 -8.09
N GLU A 452 -11.51 -0.75 -8.48
CA GLU A 452 -10.56 -0.64 -9.60
C GLU A 452 -9.34 -1.56 -9.42
N ASN A 453 -8.83 -1.72 -8.19
CA ASN A 453 -7.70 -2.62 -7.95
C ASN A 453 -8.05 -4.09 -8.24
N CYS A 454 -9.27 -4.52 -7.94
CA CYS A 454 -9.71 -5.88 -8.27
C CYS A 454 -9.91 -6.07 -9.78
N VAL A 455 -10.33 -5.02 -10.49
CA VAL A 455 -10.33 -5.01 -11.96
C VAL A 455 -8.91 -5.23 -12.49
N ARG A 456 -7.91 -4.45 -12.02
CA ARG A 456 -6.50 -4.58 -12.41
C ARG A 456 -5.93 -5.97 -12.10
N VAL A 457 -6.26 -6.52 -10.93
CA VAL A 457 -5.70 -7.79 -10.46
C VAL A 457 -6.34 -8.98 -11.16
N PHE A 458 -7.67 -9.02 -11.31
CA PHE A 458 -8.40 -10.21 -11.77
C PHE A 458 -8.92 -10.11 -13.20
N GLY A 459 -9.07 -8.91 -13.76
CA GLY A 459 -9.44 -8.69 -15.16
C GLY A 459 -8.35 -9.18 -16.13
N ARG A 460 -8.76 -9.41 -17.38
CA ARG A 460 -7.85 -9.69 -18.49
C ARG A 460 -7.49 -8.36 -19.15
N GLU A 461 -6.22 -7.97 -19.09
CA GLU A 461 -5.71 -6.81 -19.83
C GLU A 461 -5.93 -7.00 -21.33
N ASP A 462 -6.40 -5.94 -22.00
CA ASP A 462 -6.52 -5.92 -23.45
C ASP A 462 -5.11 -5.86 -24.10
N GLU A 463 -4.94 -6.57 -25.22
CA GLU A 463 -3.63 -6.69 -25.88
C GLU A 463 -3.20 -5.39 -26.57
N ASN A 464 -4.15 -4.54 -26.96
CA ASN A 464 -3.91 -3.28 -27.67
C ASN A 464 -3.99 -2.07 -26.73
N GLU A 465 -4.79 -2.15 -25.66
CA GLU A 465 -4.97 -1.07 -24.68
C GLU A 465 -4.67 -1.50 -23.23
N ARG A 466 -3.47 -1.18 -22.75
CA ARG A 466 -2.95 -1.53 -21.40
C ARG A 466 -3.85 -1.18 -20.20
N TRP A 467 -4.75 -0.23 -20.36
CA TRP A 467 -5.64 0.23 -19.28
C TRP A 467 -7.09 -0.19 -19.46
N VAL A 468 -7.37 -1.04 -20.44
CA VAL A 468 -8.68 -1.66 -20.65
C VAL A 468 -8.63 -3.10 -20.14
N PHE A 469 -9.60 -3.45 -19.31
CA PHE A 469 -9.67 -4.77 -18.69
C PHE A 469 -10.99 -5.45 -19.03
N GLY A 470 -10.92 -6.60 -19.71
CA GLY A 470 -12.05 -7.47 -19.98
C GLY A 470 -12.41 -8.32 -18.75
N ILE A 471 -13.70 -8.40 -18.44
CA ILE A 471 -14.25 -9.23 -17.36
C ILE A 471 -15.23 -10.23 -17.97
N GLN A 472 -14.72 -11.41 -18.31
CA GLN A 472 -15.54 -12.47 -18.91
C GLN A 472 -16.49 -13.13 -17.92
N ARG A 473 -16.14 -13.11 -16.63
CA ARG A 473 -16.90 -13.74 -15.55
C ARG A 473 -16.82 -12.92 -14.27
N CYS A 474 -17.91 -12.86 -13.52
CA CYS A 474 -17.90 -12.27 -12.18
C CYS A 474 -16.95 -13.03 -11.25
N PHE A 475 -16.05 -12.30 -10.58
CA PHE A 475 -15.06 -12.87 -9.66
C PHE A 475 -15.69 -13.52 -8.41
N LEU A 476 -16.95 -13.19 -8.11
CA LEU A 476 -17.69 -13.66 -6.93
C LEU A 476 -18.67 -14.79 -7.30
N CYS A 477 -19.68 -14.50 -8.13
CA CYS A 477 -20.75 -15.46 -8.43
C CYS A 477 -20.53 -16.33 -9.67
N ASP A 478 -19.45 -16.10 -10.41
CA ASP A 478 -19.05 -16.87 -11.59
C ASP A 478 -20.05 -16.78 -12.78
N MET A 479 -20.93 -15.77 -12.78
CA MET A 479 -21.81 -15.46 -13.92
C MET A 479 -20.95 -15.05 -15.12
N VAL A 480 -21.24 -15.62 -16.29
CA VAL A 480 -20.56 -15.30 -17.55
C VAL A 480 -21.14 -14.03 -18.14
N PHE A 481 -20.28 -13.14 -18.60
CA PHE A 481 -20.64 -11.93 -19.31
C PHE A 481 -20.20 -11.99 -20.76
N ARG A 482 -20.91 -11.23 -21.60
CA ARG A 482 -20.48 -10.89 -22.95
C ARG A 482 -20.03 -9.43 -22.92
N ASP A 483 -18.86 -9.15 -23.46
CA ASP A 483 -18.38 -7.79 -23.77
C ASP A 483 -18.32 -6.80 -22.59
N VAL A 484 -18.15 -7.29 -21.36
CA VAL A 484 -17.90 -6.42 -20.20
C VAL A 484 -16.43 -6.02 -20.20
N THR A 485 -16.20 -4.74 -20.44
CA THR A 485 -14.91 -4.08 -20.33
C THR A 485 -14.97 -2.99 -19.25
N VAL A 486 -13.83 -2.73 -18.63
CA VAL A 486 -13.66 -1.62 -17.70
C VAL A 486 -12.35 -0.94 -18.07
N LYS A 487 -12.43 0.31 -18.52
CA LYS A 487 -11.27 1.16 -18.74
C LYS A 487 -10.91 1.87 -17.45
N LEU A 488 -9.64 1.84 -17.09
CA LEU A 488 -9.11 2.53 -15.93
C LEU A 488 -8.27 3.71 -16.38
N LYS A 489 -8.32 4.79 -15.61
CA LYS A 489 -7.47 5.94 -15.87
C LYS A 489 -6.01 5.59 -15.56
N PRO A 490 -5.06 5.87 -16.46
CA PRO A 490 -3.64 5.72 -16.16
C PRO A 490 -3.22 6.60 -14.97
N ASP A 491 -2.39 6.05 -14.08
CA ASP A 491 -1.97 6.75 -12.86
C ASP A 491 -1.19 8.05 -13.14
N THR A 492 -0.58 8.19 -14.33
CA THR A 492 0.17 9.36 -14.77
C THR A 492 -0.61 10.32 -15.68
N ALA A 493 -1.85 9.99 -16.05
CA ALA A 493 -2.66 10.84 -16.93
C ALA A 493 -3.31 12.01 -16.17
N GLY A 494 -3.50 13.16 -16.84
CA GLY A 494 -4.37 14.24 -16.34
C GLY A 494 -5.84 13.83 -16.32
N VAL A 495 -6.70 14.58 -15.62
CA VAL A 495 -8.16 14.35 -15.58
C VAL A 495 -8.85 15.32 -16.54
N ASN A 496 -9.60 14.79 -17.51
CA ASN A 496 -10.43 15.56 -18.43
C ASN A 496 -11.87 15.61 -17.91
N VAL A 497 -12.40 16.81 -17.71
CA VAL A 497 -13.74 17.02 -17.13
C VAL A 497 -14.64 17.73 -18.14
N LEU A 498 -15.83 17.20 -18.36
CA LEU A 498 -16.93 17.84 -19.07
C LEU A 498 -17.99 18.32 -18.07
N THR A 499 -18.42 19.58 -18.20
CA THR A 499 -19.54 20.12 -17.43
C THR A 499 -20.58 20.70 -18.37
N ILE A 500 -21.85 20.31 -18.20
CA ILE A 500 -22.95 20.79 -19.02
C ILE A 500 -23.98 21.50 -18.13
N ASP A 501 -24.14 22.79 -18.36
CA ASP A 501 -25.09 23.61 -17.62
C ASP A 501 -26.55 23.33 -18.01
N GLY A 502 -27.44 23.52 -17.05
CA GLY A 502 -28.88 23.49 -17.25
C GLY A 502 -29.39 24.72 -18.01
N GLY A 503 -30.46 24.53 -18.78
CA GLY A 503 -31.07 25.60 -19.57
C GLY A 503 -32.47 25.29 -20.10
N GLY A 504 -33.12 24.24 -19.58
CA GLY A 504 -34.39 23.74 -20.12
C GLY A 504 -34.24 23.35 -21.58
N ILE A 505 -35.13 23.84 -22.45
CA ILE A 505 -35.07 23.58 -23.91
C ILE A 505 -33.76 24.04 -24.58
N LYS A 506 -32.98 24.92 -23.94
CA LYS A 506 -31.67 25.36 -24.47
C LYS A 506 -30.57 24.30 -24.34
N GLY A 507 -30.88 23.11 -23.79
CA GLY A 507 -29.96 21.96 -23.74
C GLY A 507 -29.44 21.51 -25.11
N VAL A 508 -30.14 21.86 -26.20
CA VAL A 508 -29.64 21.63 -27.57
C VAL A 508 -28.34 22.39 -27.88
N VAL A 509 -28.10 23.53 -27.23
CA VAL A 509 -26.93 24.38 -27.51
C VAL A 509 -25.61 23.68 -27.11
N PRO A 510 -25.45 23.15 -25.88
CA PRO A 510 -24.29 22.33 -25.53
C PRO A 510 -24.02 21.15 -26.48
N LEU A 511 -25.07 20.48 -26.98
CA LEU A 511 -24.92 19.38 -27.93
C LEU A 511 -24.30 19.85 -29.26
N LEU A 512 -24.72 21.00 -29.78
CA LEU A 512 -24.10 21.59 -30.97
C LEU A 512 -22.62 21.94 -30.75
N PHE A 513 -22.26 22.43 -29.56
CA PHE A 513 -20.85 22.67 -29.21
C PHE A 513 -20.04 21.37 -29.18
N LEU A 514 -20.60 20.30 -28.61
CA LEU A 514 -19.96 18.98 -28.59
C LEU A 514 -19.80 18.39 -29.99
N GLN A 515 -20.78 18.61 -30.88
CA GLN A 515 -20.70 18.19 -32.29
C GLN A 515 -19.56 18.92 -33.01
N VAL A 516 -19.50 20.24 -32.92
CA VAL A 516 -18.41 21.04 -33.51
C VAL A 516 -17.05 20.62 -32.93
N LEU A 517 -16.99 20.33 -31.63
CA LEU A 517 -15.77 19.85 -30.99
C LEU A 517 -15.35 18.49 -31.54
N GLN A 518 -16.28 17.54 -31.67
CA GLN A 518 -16.03 16.21 -32.24
C GLN A 518 -15.53 16.31 -33.68
N ASP A 519 -16.18 17.12 -34.52
CA ASP A 519 -15.80 17.34 -35.91
C ASP A 519 -14.39 17.92 -36.03
N ARG A 520 -14.01 18.82 -35.11
CA ARG A 520 -12.68 19.42 -35.09
C ARG A 520 -11.60 18.49 -34.56
N LEU A 521 -11.92 17.60 -33.62
CA LEU A 521 -10.99 16.56 -33.18
C LEU A 521 -10.71 15.58 -34.32
N GLY A 522 -11.72 15.26 -35.13
CA GLY A 522 -11.57 14.43 -36.33
C GLY A 522 -11.08 13.01 -36.03
N LEU A 523 -11.30 12.53 -34.80
CA LEU A 523 -10.92 11.19 -34.36
C LEU A 523 -12.09 10.22 -34.57
N PRO A 524 -11.83 8.95 -34.92
CA PRO A 524 -12.87 7.93 -35.09
C PRO A 524 -13.34 7.36 -33.75
N ILE A 525 -13.52 8.22 -32.74
CA ILE A 525 -14.01 7.86 -31.40
C ILE A 525 -15.09 8.87 -30.98
N PRO A 526 -16.12 8.43 -30.24
CA PRO A 526 -17.13 9.34 -29.70
C PRO A 526 -16.51 10.42 -28.80
N ILE A 527 -17.07 11.63 -28.82
CA ILE A 527 -16.55 12.75 -28.03
C ILE A 527 -16.51 12.44 -26.53
N GLN A 528 -17.49 11.69 -26.02
CA GLN A 528 -17.58 11.31 -24.61
C GLN A 528 -16.39 10.46 -24.13
N ASP A 529 -15.74 9.71 -25.02
CA ASP A 529 -14.59 8.83 -24.69
C ASP A 529 -13.31 9.63 -24.36
N ASN A 530 -13.33 10.95 -24.56
CA ASN A 530 -12.22 11.85 -24.26
C ASN A 530 -12.28 12.42 -22.82
N PHE A 531 -13.36 12.16 -22.08
CA PHE A 531 -13.60 12.72 -20.75
C PHE A 531 -13.62 11.64 -19.67
N ASP A 532 -12.80 11.83 -18.63
CA ASP A 532 -12.77 10.95 -17.45
C ASP A 532 -13.94 11.24 -16.50
N MET A 533 -14.45 12.47 -16.52
CA MET A 533 -15.55 12.91 -15.66
C MET A 533 -16.56 13.75 -16.43
N ALA A 534 -17.83 13.55 -16.15
CA ALA A 534 -18.91 14.33 -16.73
C ALA A 534 -19.95 14.73 -15.68
N PHE A 535 -20.23 16.04 -15.58
CA PHE A 535 -21.22 16.59 -14.67
C PHE A 535 -22.26 17.40 -15.42
N GLY A 536 -23.53 17.27 -15.03
CA GLY A 536 -24.61 18.00 -15.69
C GLY A 536 -25.71 18.44 -14.74
N THR A 537 -26.13 19.70 -14.83
CA THR A 537 -27.24 20.26 -14.03
C THR A 537 -28.53 20.29 -14.85
N SER A 538 -29.67 19.86 -14.28
CA SER A 538 -30.99 19.89 -14.95
C SER A 538 -30.96 19.23 -16.36
N SER A 539 -31.33 19.93 -17.43
CA SER A 539 -31.23 19.45 -18.82
C SER A 539 -29.82 18.99 -19.21
N GLY A 540 -28.78 19.61 -18.65
CA GLY A 540 -27.40 19.16 -18.83
C GLY A 540 -27.13 17.79 -18.19
N GLY A 541 -27.78 17.48 -17.07
CA GLY A 541 -27.74 16.16 -16.44
C GLY A 541 -28.34 15.08 -17.33
N LEU A 542 -29.43 15.39 -18.03
CA LEU A 542 -30.04 14.48 -19.02
C LEU A 542 -29.11 14.20 -20.20
N ILE A 543 -28.43 15.23 -20.69
CA ILE A 543 -27.44 15.08 -21.77
C ILE A 543 -26.28 14.20 -21.32
N VAL A 544 -25.76 14.43 -20.12
CA VAL A 544 -24.68 13.60 -19.55
C VAL A 544 -25.13 12.14 -19.39
N LEU A 545 -26.34 11.88 -18.89
CA LEU A 545 -26.88 10.51 -18.81
C LEU A 545 -26.97 9.86 -20.18
N ALA A 546 -27.50 10.56 -21.18
CA ALA A 546 -27.65 10.04 -22.53
C ALA A 546 -26.30 9.71 -23.20
N LEU A 547 -25.32 10.61 -23.09
CA LEU A 547 -23.99 10.42 -23.68
C LEU A 547 -23.19 9.33 -22.96
N PHE A 548 -23.15 9.36 -21.62
CA PHE A 548 -22.24 8.53 -20.84
C PHE A 548 -22.89 7.24 -20.33
N ILE A 549 -24.12 7.27 -19.82
CA ILE A 549 -24.76 6.04 -19.31
C ILE A 549 -25.33 5.23 -20.48
N SER A 550 -26.11 5.85 -21.35
CA SER A 550 -26.74 5.19 -22.50
C SER A 550 -25.80 5.00 -23.71
N GLY A 551 -24.66 5.72 -23.74
CA GLY A 551 -23.67 5.60 -24.82
C GLY A 551 -24.12 6.18 -26.16
N TRP A 552 -25.07 7.12 -26.16
CA TRP A 552 -25.60 7.69 -27.40
C TRP A 552 -24.64 8.65 -28.07
N THR A 553 -24.77 8.79 -29.39
CA THR A 553 -24.02 9.81 -30.13
C THR A 553 -24.55 11.20 -29.82
N VAL A 554 -23.75 12.23 -30.11
CA VAL A 554 -24.19 13.62 -29.96
C VAL A 554 -25.43 13.92 -30.82
N ASP A 555 -25.48 13.35 -32.03
CA ASP A 555 -26.60 13.51 -32.96
C ASP A 555 -27.88 12.83 -32.45
N ASP A 556 -27.76 11.60 -31.93
CA ASP A 556 -28.89 10.89 -31.32
C ASP A 556 -29.44 11.65 -30.11
N CYS A 557 -28.54 12.18 -29.27
CA CYS A 557 -28.91 13.03 -28.15
C CYS A 557 -29.67 14.28 -28.61
N ALA A 558 -29.20 14.97 -29.67
CA ALA A 558 -29.84 16.18 -30.18
C ALA A 558 -31.25 15.90 -30.72
N ASN A 559 -31.38 14.86 -31.56
CA ASN A 559 -32.65 14.45 -32.15
C ASN A 559 -33.66 14.02 -31.08
N LEU A 560 -33.20 13.24 -30.10
CA LEU A 560 -34.09 12.78 -29.04
C LEU A 560 -34.46 13.90 -28.08
N PHE A 561 -33.55 14.83 -27.79
CA PHE A 561 -33.83 15.98 -26.91
C PHE A 561 -34.96 16.85 -27.46
N GLU A 562 -35.05 17.05 -28.78
CA GLU A 562 -36.15 17.79 -29.41
C GLU A 562 -37.49 17.08 -29.22
N SER A 563 -37.53 15.76 -29.42
CA SER A 563 -38.72 14.93 -29.20
C SER A 563 -39.14 14.89 -27.73
N PHE A 564 -38.15 14.82 -26.83
CA PHE A 564 -38.32 14.82 -25.38
C PHE A 564 -38.89 16.16 -24.91
N ALA A 565 -38.28 17.28 -25.32
CA ALA A 565 -38.72 18.62 -24.95
C ALA A 565 -40.18 18.89 -25.37
N THR A 566 -40.57 18.43 -26.56
CA THR A 566 -41.93 18.56 -27.10
C THR A 566 -42.97 17.78 -26.30
N ARG A 567 -42.57 16.74 -25.55
CA ARG A 567 -43.43 15.94 -24.68
C ARG A 567 -43.39 16.41 -23.24
N ALA A 568 -42.20 16.64 -22.70
CA ALA A 568 -41.97 17.06 -21.33
C ALA A 568 -42.54 18.46 -21.04
N PHE A 569 -42.42 19.39 -21.98
CA PHE A 569 -42.86 20.78 -21.81
C PHE A 569 -44.23 21.07 -22.43
N ARG A 570 -45.13 20.07 -22.50
CA ARG A 570 -46.52 20.31 -22.89
C ARG A 570 -47.27 21.06 -21.80
N PRO A 571 -47.80 22.28 -22.08
CA PRO A 571 -48.54 23.05 -21.08
C PRO A 571 -49.79 22.30 -20.60
N ARG A 572 -50.19 22.53 -19.35
CA ARG A 572 -51.44 21.99 -18.79
C ARG A 572 -52.64 22.48 -19.62
N TRP A 573 -53.56 21.59 -19.95
CA TRP A 573 -54.72 21.88 -20.80
C TRP A 573 -55.61 23.03 -20.28
N ILE A 574 -55.58 23.30 -18.97
CA ILE A 574 -56.32 24.38 -18.29
C ILE A 574 -55.81 25.78 -18.68
N THR A 575 -54.67 25.89 -19.36
CA THR A 575 -54.13 27.18 -19.85
C THR A 575 -54.84 27.74 -21.08
N HIS A 576 -55.70 26.95 -21.75
CA HIS A 576 -56.49 27.40 -22.90
C HIS A 576 -57.99 27.34 -22.59
N VAL A 577 -58.48 28.24 -21.74
CA VAL A 577 -59.91 28.59 -21.69
C VAL A 577 -60.15 29.74 -22.67
N PRO A 578 -60.92 29.56 -23.77
CA PRO A 578 -61.06 30.56 -24.84
C PRO A 578 -61.67 31.90 -24.39
N ILE A 579 -62.36 31.92 -23.25
CA ILE A 579 -63.08 33.09 -22.75
C ILE A 579 -62.17 34.01 -21.90
N LEU A 580 -61.14 33.47 -21.24
CA LEU A 580 -60.22 34.23 -20.36
C LEU A 580 -58.95 34.74 -21.05
N SER A 581 -58.64 34.25 -22.26
CA SER A 581 -57.45 34.64 -23.06
C SER A 581 -57.59 36.00 -23.77
N ARG A 582 -58.75 36.65 -23.70
CA ARG A 582 -58.99 37.98 -24.31
C ARG A 582 -58.58 39.17 -23.43
N ILE A 583 -58.19 38.94 -22.17
CA ILE A 583 -57.76 39.99 -21.24
C ILE A 583 -56.37 39.63 -20.70
N PRO A 584 -55.28 40.25 -21.21
CA PRO A 584 -53.91 39.80 -20.96
C PRO A 584 -53.49 39.78 -19.47
N VAL A 585 -54.03 40.70 -18.67
CA VAL A 585 -53.71 40.80 -17.23
C VAL A 585 -54.32 39.65 -16.41
N LEU A 586 -55.57 39.27 -16.71
CA LEU A 586 -56.27 38.17 -16.02
C LEU A 586 -55.71 36.80 -16.41
N SER A 587 -55.27 36.64 -17.66
CA SER A 587 -54.57 35.44 -18.11
C SER A 587 -53.26 35.23 -17.32
N HIS A 588 -52.43 36.26 -17.14
CA HIS A 588 -51.20 36.16 -16.36
C HIS A 588 -51.44 35.81 -14.88
N ILE A 589 -52.44 36.43 -14.24
CA ILE A 589 -52.80 36.15 -12.85
C ILE A 589 -53.34 34.73 -12.69
N PHE A 590 -54.17 34.27 -13.64
CA PHE A 590 -54.70 32.91 -13.65
C PHE A 590 -53.61 31.86 -13.90
N HIS A 591 -52.69 32.09 -14.84
CA HIS A 591 -51.51 31.24 -15.06
C HIS A 591 -50.61 31.17 -13.82
N PHE A 592 -50.40 32.30 -13.13
CA PHE A 592 -49.65 32.34 -11.89
C PHE A 592 -50.35 31.56 -10.77
N LEU A 593 -51.66 31.73 -10.59
CA LEU A 593 -52.46 30.99 -9.61
C LEU A 593 -52.49 29.49 -9.89
N VAL A 594 -52.67 29.07 -11.14
CA VAL A 594 -52.64 27.65 -11.53
C VAL A 594 -51.24 27.04 -11.35
N SER A 595 -50.16 27.80 -11.64
CA SER A 595 -48.78 27.33 -11.43
C SER A 595 -48.39 27.28 -9.95
N TYR A 596 -48.96 28.17 -9.12
CA TYR A 596 -48.76 28.24 -7.67
C TYR A 596 -49.55 27.17 -6.91
N LEU A 597 -50.80 26.89 -7.32
CA LEU A 597 -51.66 25.91 -6.66
C LEU A 597 -51.36 24.46 -7.06
N ALA A 598 -50.67 24.26 -8.18
CA ALA A 598 -50.50 22.93 -8.76
C ALA A 598 -49.02 22.58 -9.01
N ASP A 599 -48.13 23.23 -8.24
CA ASP A 599 -46.71 22.90 -8.06
C ASP A 599 -45.87 22.79 -9.35
N GLY A 600 -46.12 23.68 -10.32
CA GLY A 600 -45.29 23.80 -11.52
C GLY A 600 -46.04 24.14 -12.81
N LEU A 601 -45.31 24.70 -13.79
CA LEU A 601 -45.86 25.10 -15.10
C LEU A 601 -46.24 23.88 -15.97
N TYR A 602 -45.54 22.76 -15.77
CA TYR A 602 -45.72 21.52 -16.53
C TYR A 602 -46.14 20.37 -15.59
N PRO A 603 -46.90 19.38 -16.07
CA PRO A 603 -47.21 18.20 -15.26
C PRO A 603 -45.98 17.32 -15.03
N ALA A 604 -45.71 16.93 -13.78
CA ALA A 604 -44.65 16.00 -13.41
C ALA A 604 -44.72 14.70 -14.23
N HIS A 605 -45.88 14.04 -14.28
CA HIS A 605 -46.06 12.77 -14.98
C HIS A 605 -45.66 12.79 -16.47
N ASN A 606 -45.73 13.94 -17.15
CA ASN A 606 -45.30 14.06 -18.55
C ASN A 606 -43.77 13.97 -18.68
N LEU A 607 -43.06 14.62 -17.75
CA LEU A 607 -41.62 14.55 -17.67
C LEU A 607 -41.18 13.14 -17.22
N GLU A 608 -41.94 12.48 -16.33
CA GLU A 608 -41.63 11.12 -15.85
C GLU A 608 -41.78 10.10 -16.96
N GLY A 609 -42.90 10.14 -17.65
CA GLY A 609 -43.16 9.26 -18.78
C GLY A 609 -42.13 9.47 -19.88
N ALA A 610 -41.76 10.72 -20.18
CA ALA A 610 -40.73 11.01 -21.16
C ALA A 610 -39.36 10.46 -20.73
N LEU A 611 -39.00 10.52 -19.45
CA LEU A 611 -37.73 9.96 -18.96
C LEU A 611 -37.73 8.43 -18.90
N LYS A 612 -38.84 7.80 -18.50
CA LYS A 612 -39.02 6.35 -18.54
C LYS A 612 -38.95 5.80 -19.96
N ASP A 613 -39.50 6.52 -20.93
CA ASP A 613 -39.42 6.12 -22.34
C ASP A 613 -37.98 6.21 -22.88
N VAL A 614 -37.18 7.16 -22.38
CA VAL A 614 -35.81 7.43 -22.84
C VAL A 614 -34.79 6.50 -22.18
N PHE A 615 -34.86 6.33 -20.85
CA PHE A 615 -33.85 5.61 -20.06
C PHE A 615 -34.32 4.24 -19.55
N GLY A 616 -35.59 3.88 -19.74
CA GLY A 616 -36.20 2.69 -19.14
C GLY A 616 -36.56 2.88 -17.67
N SER A 617 -37.28 1.90 -17.11
CA SER A 617 -37.71 1.89 -15.71
C SER A 617 -36.74 1.16 -14.77
N ASP A 618 -35.91 0.27 -15.31
CA ASP A 618 -35.23 -0.76 -14.52
C ASP A 618 -33.72 -0.53 -14.41
N VAL A 619 -33.19 0.52 -15.03
CA VAL A 619 -31.75 0.83 -15.08
C VAL A 619 -31.38 1.84 -14.00
N GLY A 620 -30.48 1.46 -13.11
CA GLY A 620 -29.85 2.33 -12.11
C GLY A 620 -28.61 3.04 -12.66
N ILE A 621 -28.28 4.21 -12.11
CA ILE A 621 -27.05 4.94 -12.51
C ILE A 621 -25.78 4.14 -12.20
N LEU A 622 -25.87 3.26 -11.22
CA LEU A 622 -24.80 2.41 -10.75
C LEU A 622 -24.64 1.18 -11.63
N ASP A 623 -25.62 0.81 -12.45
CA ASP A 623 -25.51 -0.39 -13.29
C ASP A 623 -24.37 -0.27 -14.30
N TYR A 624 -23.90 -1.43 -14.76
CA TYR A 624 -22.90 -1.48 -15.82
C TYR A 624 -23.42 -0.73 -17.06
N SER A 625 -22.68 0.29 -17.48
CA SER A 625 -23.08 1.23 -18.54
C SER A 625 -21.92 1.57 -19.46
N HIS A 626 -22.19 2.34 -20.53
CA HIS A 626 -21.12 2.83 -21.43
C HIS A 626 -20.04 3.58 -20.64
N ALA A 627 -20.43 4.36 -19.64
CA ALA A 627 -19.53 5.08 -18.74
C ALA A 627 -18.56 4.13 -18.03
N THR A 628 -19.04 2.97 -17.54
CA THR A 628 -18.17 1.96 -16.93
C THR A 628 -17.19 1.37 -17.95
N ALA A 629 -17.64 1.13 -19.18
CA ALA A 629 -16.80 0.60 -20.26
C ALA A 629 -15.66 1.55 -20.62
N ILE A 630 -15.94 2.86 -20.73
CA ILE A 630 -14.95 3.89 -21.08
C ILE A 630 -14.22 4.47 -19.86
N GLY A 631 -14.56 4.04 -18.63
CA GLY A 631 -13.92 4.50 -17.40
C GLY A 631 -14.35 5.90 -16.94
N ALA A 632 -15.47 6.42 -17.45
CA ALA A 632 -15.98 7.73 -17.14
C ALA A 632 -16.80 7.75 -15.84
N LYS A 633 -16.55 8.76 -15.00
CA LYS A 633 -17.27 9.03 -13.76
C LYS A 633 -18.31 10.12 -14.00
N VAL A 634 -19.58 9.79 -13.79
CA VAL A 634 -20.73 10.67 -14.04
C VAL A 634 -21.27 11.20 -12.72
N GLY A 635 -21.61 12.49 -12.67
CA GLY A 635 -22.23 13.13 -11.52
C GLY A 635 -23.39 14.06 -11.89
N ILE A 636 -24.49 13.97 -11.16
CA ILE A 636 -25.69 14.81 -11.35
C ILE A 636 -26.01 15.50 -10.03
N PRO A 637 -25.72 16.80 -9.89
CA PRO A 637 -26.14 17.57 -8.74
C PRO A 637 -27.66 17.72 -8.72
N VAL A 638 -28.25 17.48 -7.55
CA VAL A 638 -29.68 17.66 -7.26
C VAL A 638 -29.83 18.33 -5.90
N THR A 639 -31.03 18.81 -5.58
CA THR A 639 -31.32 19.45 -4.28
C THR A 639 -32.53 18.78 -3.66
N THR A 640 -32.47 18.47 -2.37
CA THR A 640 -33.64 17.93 -1.66
C THR A 640 -34.69 19.02 -1.54
N VAL A 641 -35.95 18.65 -1.75
CA VAL A 641 -37.06 19.62 -1.83
C VAL A 641 -37.39 20.20 -0.46
N GLN A 642 -37.17 19.45 0.62
CA GLN A 642 -37.60 19.84 1.97
C GLN A 642 -36.51 20.55 2.78
N GLU A 643 -35.28 20.03 2.71
CA GLU A 643 -34.17 20.51 3.54
C GLU A 643 -33.23 21.41 2.75
N THR A 644 -33.47 21.57 1.44
CA THR A 644 -32.63 22.34 0.51
C THR A 644 -31.17 21.89 0.50
N GLU A 645 -30.93 20.63 0.85
CA GLU A 645 -29.59 20.08 0.92
C GLU A 645 -29.10 19.70 -0.48
N PRO A 646 -27.87 20.10 -0.86
CA PRO A 646 -27.27 19.66 -2.10
C PRO A 646 -26.95 18.16 -2.01
N CYS A 647 -27.32 17.42 -3.04
CA CYS A 647 -27.04 15.99 -3.19
C CYS A 647 -26.38 15.75 -4.53
N LEU A 648 -25.61 14.66 -4.63
CA LEU A 648 -24.93 14.27 -5.85
C LEU A 648 -25.25 12.81 -6.15
N PHE A 649 -25.81 12.57 -7.34
CA PHE A 649 -25.99 11.22 -7.87
C PHE A 649 -24.79 10.86 -8.73
N THR A 650 -24.18 9.70 -8.50
CA THR A 650 -22.98 9.26 -9.22
C THR A 650 -23.10 7.81 -9.70
N ASN A 651 -22.40 7.47 -10.79
CA ASN A 651 -22.24 6.08 -11.24
C ASN A 651 -21.09 5.33 -10.53
N TYR A 652 -20.48 5.97 -9.53
CA TYR A 652 -19.37 5.43 -8.75
C TYR A 652 -19.57 5.76 -7.27
N ASN A 653 -18.96 4.99 -6.38
CA ASN A 653 -18.95 5.29 -4.95
C ASN A 653 -17.74 6.15 -4.59
N GLY A 654 -17.95 7.18 -3.76
CA GLY A 654 -16.87 8.06 -3.30
C GLY A 654 -15.90 7.35 -2.35
N MET A 655 -14.60 7.63 -2.50
CA MET A 655 -13.54 7.10 -1.64
C MET A 655 -13.26 8.03 -0.45
N GLY A 656 -13.19 7.48 0.77
CA GLY A 656 -12.69 8.17 1.97
C GLY A 656 -13.75 8.83 2.87
N PRO A 657 -13.34 9.26 4.09
CA PRO A 657 -14.23 9.97 5.02
C PRO A 657 -14.60 11.35 4.47
N ARG A 658 -15.89 11.65 4.45
CA ARG A 658 -16.42 12.93 3.98
C ARG A 658 -16.35 14.00 5.09
N PRO A 659 -15.94 15.24 4.78
CA PRO A 659 -16.12 16.38 5.69
C PRO A 659 -17.61 16.54 6.05
N GLN A 660 -17.91 16.94 7.30
CA GLN A 660 -19.29 17.08 7.78
C GLN A 660 -20.16 18.06 6.95
N ASP A 661 -19.53 18.95 6.20
CA ASP A 661 -20.18 19.99 5.38
C ASP A 661 -20.44 19.58 3.92
N SER A 662 -20.27 18.31 3.57
CA SER A 662 -20.45 17.82 2.19
C SER A 662 -21.80 17.16 1.96
N GLY A 663 -22.42 17.46 0.80
CA GLY A 663 -23.75 16.98 0.42
C GLY A 663 -23.91 15.46 0.38
N THR A 664 -25.15 14.99 0.52
CA THR A 664 -25.48 13.57 0.64
C THR A 664 -25.39 12.87 -0.72
N LEU A 665 -24.65 11.76 -0.81
CA LEU A 665 -24.64 10.87 -1.97
C LEU A 665 -25.68 9.77 -1.76
N PHE A 666 -26.57 9.60 -2.73
CA PHE A 666 -27.55 8.52 -2.75
C PHE A 666 -27.19 7.53 -3.87
N PRO A 667 -26.59 6.38 -3.54
CA PRO A 667 -26.20 5.36 -4.53
C PRO A 667 -27.38 4.58 -5.11
N GLU A 668 -28.44 4.30 -4.34
CA GLU A 668 -29.41 3.22 -4.65
C GLU A 668 -30.81 3.68 -5.15
N LEU A 669 -30.94 4.27 -6.35
CA LEU A 669 -32.27 4.50 -6.96
C LEU A 669 -32.22 4.42 -8.51
N PRO A 670 -33.28 3.95 -9.20
CA PRO A 670 -33.39 3.93 -10.66
C PRO A 670 -33.26 5.32 -11.30
N VAL A 671 -32.72 5.42 -12.52
CA VAL A 671 -32.51 6.70 -13.25
C VAL A 671 -33.84 7.45 -13.47
N CYS A 672 -34.93 6.74 -13.70
CA CYS A 672 -36.26 7.31 -13.95
C CYS A 672 -36.97 7.86 -12.71
N GLU A 673 -36.75 7.28 -11.52
CA GLU A 673 -37.39 7.72 -10.26
C GLU A 673 -36.69 8.97 -9.66
N ARG A 674 -35.54 9.37 -10.22
CA ARG A 674 -34.69 10.45 -9.68
C ARG A 674 -35.00 11.86 -10.19
N PHE A 675 -35.74 12.00 -11.28
CA PHE A 675 -36.14 13.33 -11.77
C PHE A 675 -37.48 13.79 -11.22
N LEU A 676 -38.30 12.85 -10.74
CA LEU A 676 -39.66 13.09 -10.28
C LEU A 676 -40.00 12.04 -9.24
N MET A 677 -39.77 12.33 -7.98
CA MET A 677 -40.50 11.61 -6.95
C MET A 677 -41.76 12.42 -6.66
N ASP A 678 -42.93 11.99 -7.13
CA ASP A 678 -44.18 12.45 -6.52
C ASP A 678 -45.06 11.26 -6.08
N GLU A 679 -45.51 11.38 -4.83
CA GLU A 679 -46.40 10.58 -3.95
C GLU A 679 -46.55 9.04 -3.98
N GLN A 680 -46.28 8.25 -5.04
CA GLN A 680 -46.80 6.86 -5.07
C GLN A 680 -45.89 5.70 -4.60
N VAL A 681 -44.60 5.89 -4.30
CA VAL A 681 -43.75 4.83 -3.68
C VAL A 681 -43.83 4.83 -2.15
N THR A 682 -44.81 5.52 -1.57
CA THR A 682 -45.00 5.56 -0.11
C THR A 682 -45.68 4.31 0.48
N GLU A 683 -46.17 3.36 -0.34
CA GLU A 683 -46.98 2.24 0.15
C GLU A 683 -46.20 0.92 0.38
N LEU A 684 -45.01 0.74 -0.19
CA LEU A 684 -44.17 -0.46 0.05
C LEU A 684 -43.13 -0.30 1.17
N PHE A 685 -42.88 0.93 1.65
CA PHE A 685 -42.09 1.24 2.85
C PHE A 685 -42.89 1.90 3.98
N GLY A 686 -44.22 1.85 3.90
CA GLY A 686 -45.14 2.41 4.87
C GLY A 686 -45.29 1.60 6.18
N ARG A 687 -44.20 1.38 6.94
CA ARG A 687 -44.32 1.13 8.39
C ARG A 687 -43.29 1.83 9.29
N ARG A 688 -42.33 2.59 8.75
CA ARG A 688 -41.55 3.55 9.54
C ARG A 688 -41.18 4.76 8.67
N MET A 689 -41.72 5.92 9.05
CA MET A 689 -41.56 7.26 8.46
C MET A 689 -42.53 7.60 7.33
N GLY A 690 -43.25 8.71 7.54
CA GLY A 690 -44.46 9.08 6.80
C GLY A 690 -44.22 9.85 5.50
N ARG A 691 -45.05 9.50 4.50
CA ARG A 691 -45.68 10.30 3.44
C ARG A 691 -45.00 11.59 2.98
N LYS A 692 -44.20 11.57 1.90
CA LYS A 692 -43.64 12.79 1.28
C LYS A 692 -43.37 12.62 -0.24
N GLY A 693 -44.08 13.39 -1.06
CA GLY A 693 -43.78 13.66 -2.49
C GLY A 693 -42.84 14.86 -2.66
N PHE A 694 -42.24 15.03 -3.86
CA PHE A 694 -41.14 15.94 -4.20
C PHE A 694 -41.49 16.79 -5.44
N VAL A 695 -41.05 18.05 -5.45
CA VAL A 695 -41.32 19.04 -6.52
C VAL A 695 -40.00 19.56 -7.08
N CYS A 696 -39.88 19.63 -8.41
CA CYS A 696 -38.72 20.18 -9.11
C CYS A 696 -38.72 21.73 -9.04
N GLY A 697 -37.73 22.31 -8.35
CA GLY A 697 -37.54 23.75 -8.19
C GLY A 697 -36.89 24.44 -9.39
N ARG A 698 -37.20 25.75 -9.53
CA ARG A 698 -37.00 26.65 -10.68
C ARG A 698 -35.57 26.90 -11.14
#